data_AF-A0A0C2ME28-F1
#
_entry.id   AF-A0A0C2ME28-F1
#
_cell.length_a   1.000
_cell.length_b   1.000
_cell.length_c   1.000
_cell.angle_alpha   90.00
_cell.angle_beta   90.00
_cell.angle_gamma   90.00
#
_symmetry.space_group_name_H-M   'P 1'
#
loop_
_entity.id
_entity.type
_entity.pdbx_description
1 polymer ?
#
loop_
_entity_poly.entity_id
_entity_poly.type
_entity_poly.pdbx_seq_one_letter_code
_entity_poly.pdbx_strand_id
1 'polypeptide(L)'
;MFVRKYTSDFDGYARTYMETVWVLTASHLKSDQSDKLTSECLHFIKMAITTSSIRSLFEQDDNGLSGLFVNIIIPNLVPGPYDEELFEDDPIEYVRSEMDGDAESRRQAAADLVSSLAFAYEKKIIPMILQFIEQLVQKSRDSDDWKYEDAAIRLIMAVTNKFGAIKFGVAEVSPLLDVNKIYTQLIYPIFSDPKRNPMLLGSALKYTIIFRKVMNSQMVDATIACYISLMSHANFGVRYFSCIVVSELILPPNHPDANTRLLIIVEHLQTIYSHLMNLIIGQTALSDVPFQCLISLLLKTHSFSKQYIGTIMDNLLSVVVKLGSINSNPASIHSLFSSICLCFRFSFLYTNEMFNVQASKFITLANGLIMKNSCDLADYLLQTLSVIVSHFCPFELVEIKACFTRLIEVPSWEGDPSHFCSTSLLAGAFMESAPDLILGQGYYTFFIDIFERYSRNVRYDSVVFNILKPIVFLPWKRAKISFPTRVFDIVFSRLTKLKKPKFISGFVDFIYLFVMAFNSDELVKLVEGIQRLIIFRIVRGLLLPELANPISIVRKKCISIVCCQILFSISIHVAYDAKDWANDLLKLFDSNPPTQPLIRPDLIEYYKSLGNFETDLLPSFEPVPEDTMNVIRFVVPKFDHHPHVCDVKAFIKEMYETMKTGLKQEATLIIESKLKT
;
A
#
# COMPACT_ATOMS: atom_id res chain seq x y z
N MET A 1 -17.52 -15.81 -23.67
CA MET A 1 -18.75 -15.31 -23.02
C MET A 1 -19.93 -16.27 -23.18
N PHE A 2 -20.25 -16.72 -24.40
CA PHE A 2 -21.36 -17.65 -24.68
C PHE A 2 -21.27 -18.94 -23.86
N VAL A 3 -20.13 -19.64 -23.91
CA VAL A 3 -19.86 -20.88 -23.13
C VAL A 3 -20.11 -20.72 -21.62
N ARG A 4 -19.79 -19.54 -21.05
CA ARG A 4 -20.00 -19.26 -19.62
C ARG A 4 -21.46 -19.07 -19.22
N LYS A 5 -22.31 -18.63 -20.16
CA LYS A 5 -23.72 -18.30 -19.90
C LYS A 5 -24.69 -19.37 -20.37
N TYR A 6 -24.34 -20.10 -21.42
CA TYR A 6 -25.20 -21.05 -22.13
C TYR A 6 -24.49 -22.40 -22.30
N THR A 7 -23.95 -22.94 -21.20
CA THR A 7 -23.15 -24.16 -21.23
C THR A 7 -23.92 -25.33 -21.82
N SER A 8 -25.19 -25.52 -21.42
CA SER A 8 -26.07 -26.58 -21.94
C SER A 8 -26.26 -26.53 -23.46
N ASP A 9 -26.30 -25.34 -24.04
CA ASP A 9 -26.55 -25.13 -25.46
C ASP A 9 -25.26 -25.28 -26.27
N PHE A 10 -24.10 -25.14 -25.61
CA PHE A 10 -22.78 -25.24 -26.23
C PHE A 10 -22.25 -26.67 -26.31
N ASP A 11 -22.73 -27.58 -25.44
CA ASP A 11 -22.18 -28.93 -25.28
C ASP A 11 -22.11 -29.73 -26.59
N GLY A 12 -23.11 -29.62 -27.46
CA GLY A 12 -23.14 -30.29 -28.76
C GLY A 12 -22.09 -29.78 -29.77
N TYR A 13 -21.59 -28.56 -29.59
CA TYR A 13 -20.62 -27.91 -30.48
C TYR A 13 -19.19 -27.89 -29.90
N ALA A 14 -19.05 -28.25 -28.62
CA ALA A 14 -17.82 -28.06 -27.87
C ALA A 14 -16.59 -28.71 -28.53
N ARG A 15 -16.71 -29.96 -29.01
CA ARG A 15 -15.60 -30.68 -29.64
C ARG A 15 -15.12 -29.98 -30.92
N THR A 16 -16.02 -29.64 -31.83
CA THR A 16 -15.68 -28.99 -33.11
C THR A 16 -15.08 -27.60 -32.90
N TYR A 17 -15.62 -26.82 -31.95
CA TYR A 17 -15.04 -25.52 -31.61
C TYR A 17 -13.65 -25.67 -30.98
N MET A 18 -13.44 -26.65 -30.11
CA MET A 18 -12.13 -26.92 -29.51
C MET A 18 -11.09 -27.31 -30.57
N GLU A 19 -11.44 -28.19 -31.51
CA GLU A 19 -10.56 -28.56 -32.63
C GLU A 19 -10.22 -27.36 -33.51
N THR A 20 -11.22 -26.51 -33.80
CA THR A 20 -11.02 -25.29 -34.61
C THR A 20 -10.08 -24.32 -33.92
N VAL A 21 -10.30 -24.04 -32.63
CA VAL A 21 -9.44 -23.13 -31.84
C VAL A 21 -8.04 -23.72 -31.71
N TRP A 22 -7.91 -25.04 -31.57
CA TRP A 22 -6.62 -25.70 -31.54
C TRP A 22 -5.83 -25.50 -32.83
N VAL A 23 -6.45 -25.80 -33.98
CA VAL A 23 -5.82 -25.62 -35.30
C VAL A 23 -5.44 -24.16 -35.53
N LEU A 24 -6.33 -23.23 -35.15
CA LEU A 24 -6.08 -21.80 -35.25
C LEU A 24 -4.90 -21.37 -34.38
N THR A 25 -4.83 -21.83 -33.13
CA THR A 25 -3.72 -21.50 -32.23
C THR A 25 -2.40 -22.04 -32.77
N ALA A 26 -2.41 -23.28 -33.28
CA ALA A 26 -1.24 -23.93 -33.86
C ALA A 26 -0.76 -23.24 -35.16
N SER A 27 -1.67 -22.73 -35.99
CA SER A 27 -1.31 -22.05 -37.25
C SER A 27 -0.69 -20.67 -37.04
N HIS A 28 -0.93 -20.03 -35.89
CA HIS A 28 -0.47 -18.66 -35.59
C HIS A 28 0.74 -18.58 -34.65
N LEU A 29 1.39 -19.72 -34.31
CA LEU A 29 2.52 -19.77 -33.37
C LEU A 29 3.73 -18.90 -33.76
N LYS A 30 3.89 -18.53 -35.04
CA LYS A 30 5.06 -17.78 -35.55
C LYS A 30 4.74 -16.34 -35.99
N SER A 31 3.51 -15.86 -35.81
CA SER A 31 3.08 -14.55 -36.33
C SER A 31 2.87 -13.55 -35.20
N ASP A 32 3.77 -12.59 -35.00
CA ASP A 32 3.66 -11.58 -33.93
C ASP A 32 2.46 -10.63 -34.11
N GLN A 33 1.95 -10.51 -35.35
CA GLN A 33 0.74 -9.73 -35.66
C GLN A 33 -0.56 -10.34 -35.08
N SER A 34 -0.49 -11.57 -34.56
CA SER A 34 -1.64 -12.33 -34.05
C SER A 34 -1.63 -12.49 -32.52
N ASP A 35 -0.81 -11.75 -31.77
CA ASP A 35 -0.60 -11.95 -30.32
C ASP A 35 -1.88 -11.98 -29.52
N LYS A 36 -2.71 -10.96 -29.72
CA LYS A 36 -4.03 -10.86 -29.11
C LYS A 36 -4.95 -12.05 -29.46
N LEU A 37 -4.93 -12.50 -30.71
CA LEU A 37 -5.74 -13.64 -31.14
C LEU A 37 -5.30 -14.93 -30.45
N THR A 38 -3.99 -15.18 -30.39
CA THR A 38 -3.40 -16.35 -29.73
C THR A 38 -3.70 -16.33 -28.22
N SER A 39 -3.55 -15.19 -27.55
CA SER A 39 -3.91 -15.03 -26.13
C SER A 39 -5.39 -15.33 -25.87
N GLU A 40 -6.30 -14.82 -26.70
CA GLU A 40 -7.74 -15.12 -26.60
C GLU A 40 -8.06 -16.59 -26.85
N CYS A 41 -7.35 -17.24 -27.78
CA CYS A 41 -7.50 -18.68 -28.00
C CYS A 41 -7.03 -19.50 -26.77
N LEU A 42 -5.90 -19.14 -26.16
CA LEU A 42 -5.41 -19.77 -24.93
C LEU A 42 -6.39 -19.56 -23.76
N HIS A 43 -6.97 -18.37 -23.63
CA HIS A 43 -8.00 -18.09 -22.64
C HIS A 43 -9.30 -18.88 -22.89
N PHE A 44 -9.68 -19.08 -24.14
CA PHE A 44 -10.78 -19.95 -24.49
C PHE A 44 -10.51 -21.40 -24.07
N ILE A 45 -9.33 -21.95 -24.37
CA ILE A 45 -8.93 -23.31 -23.97
C ILE A 45 -8.93 -23.44 -22.44
N LYS A 46 -8.37 -22.45 -21.72
CA LYS A 46 -8.39 -22.36 -20.24
C LYS A 46 -9.81 -22.44 -19.69
N MET A 47 -10.73 -21.64 -20.24
CA MET A 47 -12.14 -21.65 -19.86
C MET A 47 -12.81 -23.01 -20.19
N ALA A 48 -12.51 -23.61 -21.33
CA ALA A 48 -13.09 -24.88 -21.74
C ALA A 48 -12.70 -26.02 -20.77
N ILE A 49 -11.44 -26.09 -20.36
CA ILE A 49 -10.92 -27.10 -19.42
C ILE A 49 -11.57 -27.02 -18.03
N THR A 50 -12.05 -25.82 -17.65
CA THR A 50 -12.73 -25.59 -16.37
C THR A 50 -14.24 -25.82 -16.42
N THR A 51 -14.80 -26.11 -17.60
CA THR A 51 -16.23 -26.34 -17.83
C THR A 51 -16.53 -27.84 -17.93
N SER A 52 -17.49 -28.34 -17.14
CA SER A 52 -17.75 -29.78 -16.89
C SER A 52 -17.99 -30.65 -18.13
N SER A 53 -18.56 -30.10 -19.20
CA SER A 53 -18.94 -30.86 -20.41
C SER A 53 -17.78 -31.10 -21.37
N ILE A 54 -16.76 -30.23 -21.34
CA ILE A 54 -15.56 -30.32 -22.17
C ILE A 54 -14.42 -30.99 -21.38
N ARG A 55 -14.52 -30.95 -20.04
CA ARG A 55 -13.63 -31.57 -19.08
C ARG A 55 -13.31 -33.03 -19.41
N SER A 56 -14.31 -33.82 -19.79
CA SER A 56 -14.16 -35.24 -20.12
C SER A 56 -13.29 -35.52 -21.35
N LEU A 57 -13.13 -34.56 -22.26
CA LEU A 57 -12.24 -34.69 -23.42
C LEU A 57 -10.75 -34.70 -23.02
N PHE A 58 -10.41 -34.12 -21.87
CA PHE A 58 -9.03 -34.03 -21.38
C PHE A 58 -8.69 -35.06 -20.30
N GLU A 59 -9.69 -35.59 -19.59
CA GLU A 59 -9.47 -36.57 -18.52
C GLU A 59 -9.04 -37.94 -19.05
N GLN A 60 -9.52 -38.36 -20.23
CA GLN A 60 -9.37 -39.71 -20.75
C GLN A 60 -8.21 -39.92 -21.73
N ASP A 61 -7.59 -38.86 -22.25
CA ASP A 61 -6.55 -38.96 -23.31
C ASP A 61 -5.23 -38.29 -22.90
N ASP A 62 -4.28 -39.11 -22.45
CA ASP A 62 -2.92 -38.66 -22.11
C ASP A 62 -2.15 -38.12 -23.32
N ASN A 63 -2.44 -38.61 -24.53
CA ASN A 63 -1.81 -38.15 -25.76
C ASN A 63 -2.32 -36.76 -26.15
N GLY A 64 -3.61 -36.49 -25.94
CA GLY A 64 -4.20 -35.17 -26.16
C GLY A 64 -3.61 -34.09 -25.23
N LEU A 65 -3.44 -34.40 -23.94
CA LEU A 65 -2.79 -33.49 -22.99
C LEU A 65 -1.31 -33.27 -23.33
N SER A 66 -0.55 -34.34 -23.59
CA SER A 66 0.85 -34.21 -24.02
C SER A 66 0.98 -33.37 -25.30
N GLY A 67 0.09 -33.60 -26.27
CA GLY A 67 -0.01 -32.79 -27.49
C GLY A 67 -0.33 -31.32 -27.23
N LEU A 68 -1.11 -31.01 -26.20
CA LEU A 68 -1.41 -29.62 -25.79
C LEU A 68 -0.15 -28.94 -25.29
N PHE A 69 0.65 -29.63 -24.47
CA PHE A 69 1.91 -29.10 -23.98
C PHE A 69 2.90 -28.86 -25.11
N VAL A 70 3.13 -29.87 -25.95
CA VAL A 70 4.15 -29.82 -27.02
C VAL A 70 3.79 -28.83 -28.13
N ASN A 71 2.53 -28.82 -28.58
CA ASN A 71 2.14 -28.06 -29.78
C ASN A 71 1.59 -26.67 -29.47
N ILE A 72 1.09 -26.42 -28.26
CA ILE A 72 0.41 -25.16 -27.93
C ILE A 72 1.09 -24.45 -26.77
N ILE A 73 1.22 -25.08 -25.60
CA ILE A 73 1.67 -24.38 -24.40
C ILE A 73 3.16 -24.01 -24.50
N ILE A 74 4.05 -24.98 -24.72
CA ILE A 74 5.50 -24.75 -24.72
C ILE A 74 5.92 -23.71 -25.77
N PRO A 75 5.46 -23.78 -27.04
CA PRO A 75 5.80 -22.77 -28.04
C PRO A 75 5.40 -21.35 -27.65
N ASN A 76 4.31 -21.19 -26.90
CA ASN A 76 3.84 -19.88 -26.43
C ASN A 76 4.48 -19.44 -25.09
N LEU A 77 5.28 -20.29 -24.43
CA LEU A 77 6.05 -19.92 -23.23
C LEU A 77 7.46 -19.43 -23.58
N VAL A 78 8.03 -19.95 -24.67
CA VAL A 78 9.35 -19.56 -25.19
C VAL A 78 9.34 -18.07 -25.55
N PRO A 79 10.33 -17.28 -25.08
CA PRO A 79 10.40 -15.85 -25.38
C PRO A 79 10.63 -15.60 -26.88
N GLY A 80 9.88 -14.64 -27.41
CA GLY A 80 9.99 -14.16 -28.79
C GLY A 80 10.86 -12.91 -28.93
N PRO A 81 11.08 -12.43 -30.16
CA PRO A 81 11.87 -11.23 -30.42
C PRO A 81 11.35 -9.98 -29.69
N TYR A 82 10.03 -9.82 -29.59
CA TYR A 82 9.42 -8.70 -28.85
C TYR A 82 9.76 -8.73 -27.35
N ASP A 83 9.81 -9.91 -26.72
CA ASP A 83 10.23 -10.03 -25.32
C ASP A 83 11.69 -9.59 -25.13
N GLU A 84 12.56 -9.96 -26.09
CA GLU A 84 13.98 -9.59 -26.09
C GLU A 84 14.15 -8.08 -26.29
N GLU A 85 13.49 -7.50 -27.29
CA GLU A 85 13.49 -6.05 -27.55
C GLU A 85 12.97 -5.28 -26.34
N LEU A 86 11.84 -5.69 -25.74
CA LEU A 86 11.29 -5.03 -24.56
C LEU A 86 12.26 -5.10 -23.37
N PHE A 87 12.94 -6.23 -23.16
CA PHE A 87 13.91 -6.37 -22.08
C PHE A 87 15.18 -5.53 -22.27
N GLU A 88 15.58 -5.29 -23.52
CA GLU A 88 16.77 -4.48 -23.86
C GLU A 88 16.47 -2.98 -23.89
N ASP A 89 15.35 -2.59 -24.52
CA ASP A 89 14.99 -1.19 -24.79
C ASP A 89 14.21 -0.54 -23.65
N ASP A 90 13.28 -1.27 -23.01
CA ASP A 90 12.48 -0.79 -21.86
C ASP A 90 12.46 -1.82 -20.71
N PRO A 91 13.60 -2.07 -20.06
CA PRO A 91 13.74 -3.07 -19.01
C PRO A 91 12.84 -2.83 -17.80
N ILE A 92 12.42 -1.59 -17.55
CA ILE A 92 11.52 -1.29 -16.43
C ILE A 92 10.10 -1.76 -16.75
N GLU A 93 9.62 -1.53 -17.97
CA GLU A 93 8.29 -1.99 -18.37
C GLU A 93 8.22 -3.51 -18.49
N TYR A 94 9.29 -4.16 -18.96
CA TYR A 94 9.41 -5.61 -18.91
C TYR A 94 9.26 -6.14 -17.48
N VAL A 95 10.01 -5.59 -16.52
CA VAL A 95 9.96 -6.03 -15.11
C VAL A 95 8.58 -5.81 -14.51
N ARG A 96 7.93 -4.67 -14.80
CA ARG A 96 6.56 -4.41 -14.33
C ARG A 96 5.56 -5.41 -14.92
N SER A 97 5.58 -5.60 -16.23
CA SER A 97 4.70 -6.54 -16.93
C SER A 97 4.84 -7.96 -16.37
N GLU A 98 6.08 -8.37 -16.08
CA GLU A 98 6.38 -9.67 -15.49
C GLU A 98 5.93 -9.82 -14.03
N MET A 99 6.02 -8.76 -13.23
CA MET A 99 5.68 -8.78 -11.80
C MET A 99 4.17 -8.60 -11.54
N ASP A 100 3.51 -7.79 -12.35
CA ASP A 100 2.09 -7.45 -12.23
C ASP A 100 1.20 -8.45 -12.99
N GLY A 101 1.75 -9.10 -14.02
CA GLY A 101 1.06 -10.02 -14.91
C GLY A 101 0.34 -9.27 -16.02
N ASP A 102 0.99 -9.15 -17.17
CA ASP A 102 0.33 -8.64 -18.38
C ASP A 102 -0.64 -9.69 -18.95
N ALA A 103 -1.94 -9.48 -18.70
CA ALA A 103 -3.01 -10.37 -19.13
C ALA A 103 -3.12 -10.48 -20.67
N GLU A 104 -2.55 -9.55 -21.44
CA GLU A 104 -2.66 -9.56 -22.90
C GLU A 104 -1.53 -10.34 -23.58
N SER A 105 -0.41 -10.61 -22.89
CA SER A 105 0.74 -11.33 -23.44
C SER A 105 0.46 -12.83 -23.66
N ARG A 106 0.98 -13.37 -24.77
CA ARG A 106 0.89 -14.81 -25.08
C ARG A 106 1.49 -15.69 -23.98
N ARG A 107 2.65 -15.29 -23.47
CA ARG A 107 3.38 -16.07 -22.46
C ARG A 107 2.62 -16.11 -21.13
N GLN A 108 1.95 -15.02 -20.75
CA GLN A 108 1.09 -15.03 -19.57
C GLN A 108 -0.17 -15.86 -19.81
N ALA A 109 -0.82 -15.76 -20.98
CA ALA A 109 -1.99 -16.58 -21.31
C ALA A 109 -1.68 -18.09 -21.29
N ALA A 110 -0.49 -18.50 -21.76
CA ALA A 110 -0.02 -19.87 -21.69
C ALA A 110 0.27 -20.32 -20.24
N ALA A 111 0.94 -19.47 -19.44
CA ALA A 111 1.18 -19.75 -18.02
C ALA A 111 -0.14 -19.86 -17.22
N ASP A 112 -1.11 -19.02 -17.51
CA ASP A 112 -2.46 -19.04 -16.94
C ASP A 112 -3.23 -20.34 -17.25
N LEU A 113 -3.06 -20.84 -18.47
CA LEU A 113 -3.61 -22.12 -18.90
C LEU A 113 -2.96 -23.28 -18.11
N VAL A 114 -1.63 -23.28 -17.99
CA VAL A 114 -0.89 -24.27 -17.17
C VAL A 114 -1.35 -24.24 -15.72
N SER A 115 -1.50 -23.04 -15.15
CA SER A 115 -1.96 -22.87 -13.77
C SER A 115 -3.36 -23.47 -13.56
N SER A 116 -4.26 -23.26 -14.52
CA SER A 116 -5.63 -23.79 -14.46
C SER A 116 -5.66 -25.31 -14.60
N LEU A 117 -4.80 -25.87 -15.46
CA LEU A 117 -4.62 -27.32 -15.60
C LEU A 117 -4.06 -27.95 -14.32
N ALA A 118 -3.01 -27.36 -13.74
CA ALA A 118 -2.41 -27.83 -12.50
C ALA A 118 -3.39 -27.76 -11.32
N PHE A 119 -4.23 -26.72 -11.27
CA PHE A 119 -5.29 -26.61 -10.28
C PHE A 119 -6.37 -27.69 -10.45
N ALA A 120 -6.80 -27.95 -11.69
CA ALA A 120 -7.87 -28.90 -11.96
C ALA A 120 -7.44 -30.38 -11.82
N TYR A 121 -6.18 -30.69 -12.13
CA TYR A 121 -5.66 -32.06 -12.27
C TYR A 121 -4.26 -32.23 -11.67
N GLU A 122 -4.05 -31.70 -10.47
CA GLU A 122 -2.75 -31.62 -9.81
C GLU A 122 -1.92 -32.92 -9.89
N LYS A 123 -2.53 -34.06 -9.55
CA LYS A 123 -1.87 -35.38 -9.52
C LYS A 123 -1.41 -35.89 -10.89
N LYS A 124 -2.05 -35.42 -11.97
CA LYS A 124 -1.76 -35.82 -13.36
C LYS A 124 -0.80 -34.82 -14.03
N ILE A 125 -1.09 -33.53 -13.86
CA ILE A 125 -0.40 -32.45 -14.59
C ILE A 125 0.96 -32.11 -13.97
N ILE A 126 1.11 -32.12 -12.64
CA ILE A 126 2.41 -31.77 -12.04
C ILE A 126 3.52 -32.76 -12.44
N PRO A 127 3.34 -34.10 -12.36
CA PRO A 127 4.37 -35.03 -12.83
C PRO A 127 4.72 -34.85 -14.30
N MET A 128 3.72 -34.59 -15.15
CA MET A 128 3.92 -34.32 -16.58
C MET A 128 4.73 -33.03 -16.81
N ILE A 129 4.45 -31.96 -16.05
CA ILE A 129 5.22 -30.71 -16.10
C ILE A 129 6.68 -30.94 -15.70
N LEU A 130 6.94 -31.72 -14.65
CA LEU A 130 8.31 -32.05 -14.24
C LEU A 130 9.09 -32.79 -15.36
N GLN A 131 8.44 -33.70 -16.08
CA GLN A 131 9.04 -34.36 -17.25
C GLN A 131 9.34 -33.37 -18.39
N PHE A 132 8.41 -32.44 -18.67
CA PHE A 132 8.65 -31.41 -19.68
C PHE A 132 9.77 -30.44 -19.28
N ILE A 133 9.93 -30.12 -18.00
CA ILE A 133 11.06 -29.33 -17.49
C ILE A 133 12.38 -30.04 -17.81
N GLU A 134 12.50 -31.34 -17.50
CA GLU A 134 13.70 -32.12 -17.82
C GLU A 134 14.00 -32.13 -19.32
N GLN A 135 12.98 -32.31 -20.16
CA GLN A 135 13.11 -32.29 -21.62
C GLN A 135 13.54 -30.92 -22.15
N LEU A 136 13.00 -29.84 -21.61
CA LEU A 136 13.33 -28.47 -22.02
C LEU A 136 14.76 -28.09 -21.62
N VAL A 137 15.19 -28.47 -20.41
CA VAL A 137 16.56 -28.28 -19.95
C VAL A 137 17.54 -29.07 -20.82
N GLN A 138 17.21 -30.33 -21.15
CA GLN A 138 18.04 -31.12 -22.04
C GLN A 138 18.11 -30.50 -23.44
N LYS A 139 16.97 -30.09 -24.00
CA LYS A 139 16.90 -29.41 -25.29
C LYS A 139 17.72 -28.13 -25.32
N SER A 140 17.67 -27.33 -24.25
CA SER A 140 18.49 -26.12 -24.12
C SER A 140 19.98 -26.42 -24.23
N ARG A 141 20.45 -27.50 -23.61
CA ARG A 141 21.85 -27.96 -23.68
C ARG A 141 22.23 -28.46 -25.06
N ASP A 142 21.35 -29.23 -25.70
CA ASP A 142 21.61 -29.83 -27.02
C ASP A 142 21.63 -28.78 -28.14
N SER A 143 20.78 -27.76 -28.05
CA SER A 143 20.68 -26.70 -29.06
C SER A 143 21.48 -25.44 -28.73
N ASP A 144 22.11 -25.38 -27.55
CA ASP A 144 22.74 -24.17 -26.99
C ASP A 144 21.81 -22.95 -27.01
N ASP A 145 20.53 -23.18 -26.68
CA ASP A 145 19.48 -22.16 -26.73
C ASP A 145 18.85 -21.98 -25.34
N TRP A 146 19.20 -20.87 -24.68
CA TRP A 146 18.77 -20.52 -23.33
C TRP A 146 17.24 -20.39 -23.20
N LYS A 147 16.53 -20.15 -24.31
CA LYS A 147 15.09 -19.90 -24.31
C LYS A 147 14.29 -21.10 -23.84
N TYR A 148 14.79 -22.32 -24.05
CA TYR A 148 14.12 -23.53 -23.54
C TYR A 148 14.28 -23.67 -22.02
N GLU A 149 15.43 -23.27 -21.46
CA GLU A 149 15.62 -23.25 -20.01
C GLU A 149 14.76 -22.15 -19.36
N ASP A 150 14.62 -20.98 -20.00
CA ASP A 150 13.66 -19.94 -19.60
C ASP A 150 12.22 -20.48 -19.57
N ALA A 151 11.79 -21.15 -20.64
CA ALA A 151 10.46 -21.75 -20.72
C ALA A 151 10.24 -22.80 -19.62
N ALA A 152 11.27 -23.57 -19.26
CA ALA A 152 11.21 -24.52 -18.15
C ALA A 152 10.98 -23.81 -16.80
N ILE A 153 11.69 -22.70 -16.55
CA ILE A 153 11.51 -21.88 -15.34
C ILE A 153 10.10 -21.28 -15.32
N ARG A 154 9.60 -20.78 -16.45
CA ARG A 154 8.24 -20.23 -16.54
C ARG A 154 7.17 -21.31 -16.30
N LEU A 155 7.39 -22.53 -16.78
CA LEU A 155 6.47 -23.64 -16.58
C LEU A 155 6.31 -24.00 -15.10
N ILE A 156 7.41 -24.04 -14.33
CA ILE A 156 7.32 -24.30 -12.88
C ILE A 156 6.67 -23.14 -12.13
N MET A 157 6.96 -21.88 -12.48
CA MET A 157 6.30 -20.72 -11.89
C MET A 157 4.79 -20.74 -12.13
N ALA A 158 4.35 -21.20 -13.31
CA ALA A 158 2.93 -21.27 -13.67
C ALA A 158 2.12 -22.24 -12.78
N VAL A 159 2.74 -23.30 -12.23
CA VAL A 159 2.06 -24.28 -11.37
C VAL A 159 1.49 -23.64 -10.10
N THR A 160 2.11 -22.56 -9.60
CA THR A 160 1.77 -21.94 -8.32
C THR A 160 0.93 -20.67 -8.45
N ASN A 161 0.62 -20.23 -9.67
CA ASN A 161 -0.19 -19.04 -9.98
C ASN A 161 -1.70 -19.21 -9.67
N LYS A 162 -2.07 -19.75 -8.51
CA LYS A 162 -3.45 -19.72 -8.03
C LYS A 162 -3.82 -18.25 -7.75
N PHE A 163 -4.44 -17.58 -8.74
CA PHE A 163 -5.07 -16.26 -8.62
C PHE A 163 -4.14 -15.11 -8.16
N GLY A 164 -3.19 -14.68 -8.99
CA GLY A 164 -2.54 -13.35 -8.85
C GLY A 164 -1.55 -13.18 -7.68
N ALA A 165 -0.99 -14.28 -7.16
CA ALA A 165 -0.19 -14.28 -5.93
C ALA A 165 1.30 -13.86 -6.08
N ILE A 166 1.77 -13.43 -7.27
CA ILE A 166 3.19 -13.12 -7.52
C ILE A 166 3.70 -12.03 -6.55
N LYS A 167 2.95 -10.92 -6.42
CA LYS A 167 3.32 -9.78 -5.55
C LYS A 167 3.51 -10.21 -4.09
N PHE A 168 2.65 -11.08 -3.58
CA PHE A 168 2.70 -11.50 -2.18
C PHE A 168 3.63 -12.69 -1.94
N GLY A 169 4.04 -13.40 -2.98
CA GLY A 169 4.81 -14.64 -2.86
C GLY A 169 3.96 -15.82 -2.41
N VAL A 170 4.30 -17.00 -2.91
CA VAL A 170 3.56 -18.23 -2.69
C VAL A 170 3.70 -18.68 -1.24
N ALA A 171 2.58 -18.82 -0.52
CA ALA A 171 2.57 -19.24 0.87
C ALA A 171 2.63 -20.78 1.02
N GLU A 172 1.96 -21.51 0.13
CA GLU A 172 1.88 -22.96 0.13
C GLU A 172 2.07 -23.49 -1.28
N VAL A 173 2.78 -24.61 -1.41
CA VAL A 173 3.04 -25.30 -2.67
C VAL A 173 2.47 -26.71 -2.63
N SER A 174 2.22 -27.28 -3.81
CA SER A 174 1.81 -28.69 -3.92
C SER A 174 2.83 -29.61 -3.24
N PRO A 175 2.40 -30.66 -2.51
CA PRO A 175 3.32 -31.65 -1.96
C PRO A 175 4.05 -32.46 -3.04
N LEU A 176 3.59 -32.39 -4.30
CA LEU A 176 4.24 -33.02 -5.45
C LEU A 176 5.44 -32.22 -5.97
N LEU A 177 5.67 -31.01 -5.44
CA LEU A 177 6.78 -30.15 -5.81
C LEU A 177 7.79 -30.00 -4.67
N ASP A 178 9.03 -30.39 -4.94
CA ASP A 178 10.16 -30.05 -4.07
C ASP A 178 10.86 -28.80 -4.60
N VAL A 179 10.42 -27.64 -4.10
CA VAL A 179 10.92 -26.32 -4.52
C VAL A 179 12.41 -26.17 -4.28
N ASN A 180 12.93 -26.74 -3.18
CA ASN A 180 14.34 -26.63 -2.83
C ASN A 180 15.19 -27.48 -3.79
N LYS A 181 14.78 -28.72 -4.07
CA LYS A 181 15.44 -29.57 -5.07
C LYS A 181 15.43 -28.93 -6.45
N ILE A 182 14.28 -28.42 -6.90
CA ILE A 182 14.15 -27.75 -8.20
C ILE A 182 15.10 -26.55 -8.26
N TYR A 183 15.12 -25.72 -7.23
CA TYR A 183 16.02 -24.58 -7.20
C TYR A 183 17.49 -25.02 -7.28
N THR A 184 17.93 -26.00 -6.49
CA THR A 184 19.33 -26.46 -6.51
C THR A 184 19.73 -27.03 -7.87
N GLN A 185 18.82 -27.70 -8.56
CA GLN A 185 19.11 -28.37 -9.83
C GLN A 185 18.98 -27.46 -11.06
N LEU A 186 18.02 -26.53 -11.05
CA LEU A 186 17.68 -25.70 -12.21
C LEU A 186 18.11 -24.24 -12.03
N ILE A 187 17.89 -23.65 -10.87
CA ILE A 187 18.01 -22.19 -10.68
C ILE A 187 19.41 -21.80 -10.22
N TYR A 188 19.93 -22.48 -9.20
CA TYR A 188 21.26 -22.21 -8.63
C TYR A 188 22.41 -22.22 -9.65
N PRO A 189 22.48 -23.18 -10.61
CA PRO A 189 23.53 -23.20 -11.62
C PRO A 189 23.55 -21.97 -12.52
N ILE A 190 22.39 -21.33 -12.75
CA ILE A 190 22.28 -20.13 -13.59
C ILE A 190 23.01 -18.94 -12.92
N PHE A 191 22.91 -18.81 -11.59
CA PHE A 191 23.60 -17.75 -10.85
C PHE A 191 25.10 -17.99 -10.66
N SER A 192 25.56 -19.21 -10.91
CA SER A 192 26.98 -19.56 -10.79
C SER A 192 27.81 -18.99 -11.94
N ASP A 193 27.19 -18.62 -13.07
CA ASP A 193 27.84 -17.97 -14.21
C ASP A 193 27.16 -16.63 -14.55
N PRO A 194 27.77 -15.48 -14.21
CA PRO A 194 27.19 -14.17 -14.51
C PRO A 194 27.19 -13.82 -16.01
N LYS A 195 27.81 -14.65 -16.87
CA LYS A 195 27.80 -14.44 -18.34
C LYS A 195 26.60 -15.08 -19.04
N ARG A 196 25.74 -15.78 -18.30
CA ARG A 196 24.50 -16.35 -18.83
C ARG A 196 23.62 -15.24 -19.42
N ASN A 197 22.73 -15.63 -20.32
CA ASN A 197 21.83 -14.68 -20.97
C ASN A 197 21.09 -13.82 -19.92
N PRO A 198 21.07 -12.48 -20.05
CA PRO A 198 20.44 -11.59 -19.08
C PRO A 198 18.96 -11.86 -18.81
N MET A 199 18.17 -12.27 -19.81
CA MET A 199 16.76 -12.61 -19.61
C MET A 199 16.60 -13.90 -18.81
N LEU A 200 17.45 -14.91 -19.06
CA LEU A 200 17.47 -16.13 -18.27
C LEU A 200 17.79 -15.84 -16.80
N LEU A 201 18.76 -14.96 -16.53
CA LEU A 201 19.04 -14.46 -15.18
C LEU A 201 17.81 -13.77 -14.58
N GLY A 202 17.11 -12.94 -15.35
CA GLY A 202 15.85 -12.31 -14.97
C GLY A 202 14.77 -13.31 -14.54
N SER A 203 14.56 -14.37 -15.34
CA SER A 203 13.59 -15.43 -15.03
C SER A 203 13.98 -16.25 -13.80
N ALA A 204 15.27 -16.55 -13.62
CA ALA A 204 15.77 -17.19 -12.41
C ALA A 204 15.54 -16.32 -11.16
N LEU A 205 15.79 -15.01 -11.24
CA LEU A 205 15.49 -14.06 -10.16
C LEU A 205 13.99 -13.99 -9.87
N LYS A 206 13.14 -13.95 -10.90
CA LYS A 206 11.68 -13.97 -10.76
C LYS A 206 11.20 -15.24 -10.04
N TYR A 207 11.76 -16.40 -10.37
CA TYR A 207 11.49 -17.64 -9.63
C TYR A 207 11.77 -17.45 -8.13
N THR A 208 12.94 -16.90 -7.79
CA THR A 208 13.30 -16.63 -6.39
C THR A 208 12.30 -15.70 -5.72
N ILE A 209 11.82 -14.65 -6.40
CA ILE A 209 10.78 -13.76 -5.87
C ILE A 209 9.51 -14.56 -5.56
N ILE A 210 9.00 -15.35 -6.51
CA ILE A 210 7.73 -16.09 -6.35
C ILE A 210 7.79 -17.09 -5.20
N PHE A 211 8.88 -17.85 -5.10
CA PHE A 211 9.04 -18.95 -4.12
C PHE A 211 9.75 -18.55 -2.82
N ARG A 212 10.03 -17.26 -2.61
CA ARG A 212 10.83 -16.75 -1.48
C ARG A 212 10.40 -17.24 -0.11
N LYS A 213 9.10 -17.42 0.15
CA LYS A 213 8.58 -17.85 1.47
C LYS A 213 8.83 -19.34 1.73
N VAL A 214 8.82 -20.17 0.70
CA VAL A 214 8.94 -21.64 0.85
C VAL A 214 10.37 -22.16 0.68
N MET A 215 11.29 -21.32 0.17
CA MET A 215 12.72 -21.62 0.13
C MET A 215 13.29 -21.74 1.55
N ASN A 216 14.33 -22.54 1.77
CA ASN A 216 14.99 -22.60 3.08
C ASN A 216 16.04 -21.48 3.25
N SER A 217 16.43 -21.18 4.49
CA SER A 217 17.43 -20.15 4.79
C SER A 217 18.86 -20.49 4.32
N GLN A 218 19.23 -21.77 4.26
CA GLN A 218 20.57 -22.19 3.81
C GLN A 218 20.83 -21.83 2.34
N MET A 219 19.80 -21.91 1.50
CA MET A 219 19.89 -21.53 0.10
C MET A 219 20.02 -20.02 -0.07
N VAL A 220 19.35 -19.24 0.79
CA VAL A 220 19.53 -17.78 0.83
C VAL A 220 20.98 -17.43 1.16
N ASP A 221 21.53 -18.04 2.21
CA ASP A 221 22.92 -17.85 2.62
C ASP A 221 23.90 -18.16 1.47
N ALA A 222 23.69 -19.28 0.78
CA ALA A 222 24.53 -19.69 -0.35
C ALA A 222 24.44 -18.79 -1.59
N THR A 223 23.42 -17.93 -1.71
CA THR A 223 23.12 -17.19 -2.97
C THR A 223 23.02 -15.69 -2.83
N ILE A 224 22.93 -15.16 -1.60
CA ILE A 224 22.79 -13.72 -1.34
C ILE A 224 23.93 -12.90 -1.97
N ALA A 225 25.17 -13.39 -1.90
CA ALA A 225 26.32 -12.74 -2.51
C ALA A 225 26.18 -12.62 -4.05
N CYS A 226 25.63 -13.65 -4.71
CA CYS A 226 25.36 -13.63 -6.15
C CYS A 226 24.29 -12.57 -6.49
N TYR A 227 23.19 -12.51 -5.73
CA TYR A 227 22.14 -11.50 -5.94
C TYR A 227 22.66 -10.08 -5.80
N ILE A 228 23.51 -9.84 -4.80
CA ILE A 228 24.13 -8.53 -4.58
C ILE A 228 25.06 -8.15 -5.74
N SER A 229 25.83 -9.11 -6.26
CA SER A 229 26.68 -8.88 -7.43
C SER A 229 25.85 -8.51 -8.67
N LEU A 230 24.71 -9.17 -8.88
CA LEU A 230 23.82 -8.91 -10.00
C LEU A 230 23.12 -7.53 -9.94
N MET A 231 23.05 -6.88 -8.77
CA MET A 231 22.59 -5.48 -8.68
C MET A 231 23.46 -4.49 -9.49
N SER A 232 24.70 -4.87 -9.79
CA SER A 232 25.64 -4.09 -10.61
C SER A 232 25.81 -4.62 -12.04
N HIS A 233 24.98 -5.58 -12.47
CA HIS A 233 25.07 -6.22 -13.79
C HIS A 233 24.95 -5.20 -14.95
N ALA A 234 25.46 -5.47 -16.16
CA ALA A 234 25.40 -4.49 -17.25
C ALA A 234 23.96 -4.14 -17.69
N ASN A 235 23.09 -5.14 -17.75
CA ASN A 235 21.68 -4.99 -18.13
C ASN A 235 20.81 -4.51 -16.94
N PHE A 236 19.99 -3.47 -17.16
CA PHE A 236 19.13 -2.86 -16.13
C PHE A 236 18.00 -3.77 -15.65
N GLY A 237 17.41 -4.61 -16.51
CA GLY A 237 16.38 -5.57 -16.13
C GLY A 237 16.87 -6.55 -15.06
N VAL A 238 18.09 -7.06 -15.23
CA VAL A 238 18.76 -7.90 -14.20
C VAL A 238 18.97 -7.12 -12.90
N ARG A 239 19.41 -5.85 -12.96
CA ARG A 239 19.58 -5.02 -11.77
C ARG A 239 18.26 -4.85 -11.01
N TYR A 240 17.17 -4.56 -11.71
CA TYR A 240 15.86 -4.36 -11.12
C TYR A 240 15.33 -5.63 -10.44
N PHE A 241 15.34 -6.77 -11.14
CA PHE A 241 14.96 -8.04 -10.52
C PHE A 241 15.83 -8.39 -9.30
N SER A 242 17.14 -8.13 -9.36
CA SER A 242 18.06 -8.38 -8.25
C SER A 242 17.74 -7.52 -7.03
N CYS A 243 17.43 -6.24 -7.23
CA CYS A 243 17.00 -5.36 -6.14
C CYS A 243 15.70 -5.84 -5.51
N ILE A 244 14.73 -6.27 -6.31
CA ILE A 244 13.45 -6.81 -5.82
C ILE A 244 13.72 -8.06 -4.99
N VAL A 245 14.49 -9.03 -5.50
CA VAL A 245 14.88 -10.25 -4.78
C VAL A 245 15.47 -9.90 -3.41
N VAL A 246 16.51 -9.06 -3.36
CA VAL A 246 17.18 -8.70 -2.11
C VAL A 246 16.21 -8.07 -1.11
N SER A 247 15.32 -7.19 -1.56
CA SER A 247 14.32 -6.56 -0.68
C SER A 247 13.25 -7.55 -0.18
N GLU A 248 12.93 -8.58 -0.96
CA GLU A 248 11.85 -9.53 -0.70
C GLU A 248 12.30 -10.79 0.04
N LEU A 249 13.61 -11.07 0.09
CA LEU A 249 14.17 -12.18 0.87
C LEU A 249 14.01 -12.00 2.39
N ILE A 250 13.84 -10.75 2.86
CA ILE A 250 13.48 -10.47 4.25
C ILE A 250 12.00 -10.77 4.45
N LEU A 251 11.74 -11.82 5.25
CA LEU A 251 10.40 -12.36 5.47
C LEU A 251 9.64 -11.63 6.59
N PRO A 252 8.29 -11.74 6.61
CA PRO A 252 7.48 -11.23 7.71
C PRO A 252 7.87 -11.87 9.06
N PRO A 253 7.76 -11.15 10.20
CA PRO A 253 8.20 -11.64 11.52
C PRO A 253 7.55 -12.95 11.98
N ASN A 254 6.35 -13.25 11.50
CA ASN A 254 5.61 -14.47 11.82
C ASN A 254 6.09 -15.70 11.04
N HIS A 255 7.06 -15.56 10.15
CA HIS A 255 7.64 -16.67 9.40
C HIS A 255 8.75 -17.35 10.23
N PRO A 256 8.83 -18.70 10.28
CA PRO A 256 9.84 -19.40 11.09
C PRO A 256 11.28 -18.97 10.78
N ASP A 257 11.59 -18.79 9.49
CA ASP A 257 12.92 -18.40 9.00
C ASP A 257 13.21 -16.87 9.06
N ALA A 258 12.29 -16.04 9.57
CA ALA A 258 12.41 -14.58 9.46
C ALA A 258 13.69 -14.04 10.10
N ASN A 259 13.99 -14.44 11.33
CA ASN A 259 15.15 -13.96 12.07
C ASN A 259 16.46 -14.42 11.44
N THR A 260 16.55 -15.69 11.04
CA THR A 260 17.76 -16.25 10.42
C THR A 260 18.10 -15.54 9.12
N ARG A 261 17.11 -15.33 8.25
CA ARG A 261 17.33 -14.60 6.98
C ARG A 261 17.65 -13.14 7.19
N LEU A 262 17.03 -12.48 8.16
CA LEU A 262 17.34 -11.10 8.49
C LEU A 262 18.82 -10.95 8.86
N LEU A 263 19.35 -11.85 9.70
CA LEU A 263 20.75 -11.83 10.10
C LEU A 263 21.70 -12.01 8.91
N ILE A 264 21.44 -13.00 8.04
CA ILE A 264 22.22 -13.23 6.81
C ILE A 264 22.27 -11.94 5.95
N ILE A 265 21.13 -11.29 5.75
CA ILE A 265 21.04 -10.10 4.89
C ILE A 265 21.71 -8.88 5.55
N VAL A 266 21.62 -8.75 6.87
CA VAL A 266 22.23 -7.65 7.63
C VAL A 266 23.75 -7.63 7.50
N GLU A 267 24.41 -8.79 7.42
CA GLU A 267 25.86 -8.88 7.19
C GLU A 267 26.30 -8.22 5.88
N HIS A 268 25.41 -8.14 4.89
CA HIS A 268 25.69 -7.54 3.59
C HIS A 268 25.05 -6.16 3.38
N LEU A 269 24.43 -5.59 4.42
CA LEU A 269 23.56 -4.42 4.30
C LEU A 269 24.27 -3.17 3.74
N GLN A 270 25.54 -2.96 4.12
CA GLN A 270 26.36 -1.86 3.57
C GLN A 270 26.49 -1.96 2.04
N THR A 271 26.83 -3.15 1.55
CA THR A 271 27.04 -3.41 0.12
C THR A 271 25.72 -3.33 -0.65
N ILE A 272 24.63 -3.82 -0.06
CA ILE A 272 23.27 -3.71 -0.63
C ILE A 272 22.89 -2.23 -0.81
N TYR A 273 23.03 -1.41 0.24
CA TYR A 273 22.71 0.02 0.14
C TYR A 273 23.63 0.74 -0.84
N SER A 274 24.92 0.43 -0.87
CA SER A 274 25.86 1.03 -1.83
C SER A 274 25.45 0.74 -3.28
N HIS A 275 25.19 -0.52 -3.64
CA HIS A 275 24.76 -0.89 -4.98
C HIS A 275 23.39 -0.28 -5.34
N LEU A 276 22.44 -0.26 -4.40
CA LEU A 276 21.14 0.34 -4.62
C LEU A 276 21.24 1.86 -4.86
N MET A 277 22.07 2.56 -4.09
CA MET A 277 22.31 3.99 -4.30
C MET A 277 23.01 4.25 -5.64
N ASN A 278 23.99 3.44 -6.03
CA ASN A 278 24.65 3.56 -7.33
C ASN A 278 23.64 3.36 -8.48
N LEU A 279 22.73 2.39 -8.34
CA LEU A 279 21.64 2.19 -9.30
C LEU A 279 20.72 3.42 -9.37
N ILE A 280 20.31 3.98 -8.23
CA ILE A 280 19.44 5.17 -8.15
C ILE A 280 20.10 6.41 -8.76
N ILE A 281 21.38 6.64 -8.47
CA ILE A 281 22.12 7.83 -8.95
C ILE A 281 22.46 7.72 -10.43
N GLY A 282 22.72 6.51 -10.92
CA GLY A 282 23.17 6.24 -12.29
C GLY A 282 22.06 6.17 -13.35
N GLN A 283 20.81 6.43 -12.98
CA GLN A 283 19.69 6.34 -13.93
C GLN A 283 19.66 7.53 -14.89
N THR A 284 19.47 7.24 -16.18
CA THR A 284 19.21 8.25 -17.22
C THR A 284 17.73 8.61 -17.30
N ALA A 285 16.85 7.71 -16.86
CA ALA A 285 15.42 7.92 -16.64
C ALA A 285 15.03 7.30 -15.30
N LEU A 286 14.35 8.08 -14.44
CA LEU A 286 14.02 7.62 -13.10
C LEU A 286 12.97 6.50 -13.10
N SER A 287 13.30 5.38 -12.48
CA SER A 287 12.38 4.28 -12.21
C SER A 287 12.01 4.22 -10.72
N ASP A 288 10.77 3.85 -10.44
CA ASP A 288 10.21 3.73 -9.09
C ASP A 288 10.70 2.46 -8.36
N VAL A 289 11.01 1.39 -9.09
CA VAL A 289 11.39 0.08 -8.54
C VAL A 289 12.54 0.16 -7.52
N PRO A 290 13.69 0.82 -7.79
CA PRO A 290 14.77 0.91 -6.81
C PRO A 290 14.39 1.69 -5.56
N PHE A 291 13.56 2.73 -5.67
CA PHE A 291 13.05 3.48 -4.52
C PHE A 291 12.08 2.64 -3.68
N GLN A 292 11.21 1.85 -4.31
CA GLN A 292 10.35 0.90 -3.60
C GLN A 292 11.15 -0.17 -2.87
N CYS A 293 12.21 -0.70 -3.50
CA CYS A 293 13.14 -1.62 -2.86
C CYS A 293 13.84 -0.95 -1.66
N LEU A 294 14.28 0.30 -1.79
CA LEU A 294 14.88 1.08 -0.71
C LEU A 294 13.92 1.25 0.47
N ILE A 295 12.68 1.68 0.21
CA ILE A 295 11.65 1.84 1.24
C ILE A 295 11.41 0.51 1.95
N SER A 296 11.27 -0.59 1.19
CA SER A 296 11.06 -1.93 1.73
C SER A 296 12.23 -2.37 2.63
N LEU A 297 13.46 -2.22 2.17
CA LEU A 297 14.68 -2.55 2.93
C LEU A 297 14.80 -1.70 4.19
N LEU A 298 14.61 -0.39 4.09
CA LEU A 298 14.68 0.54 5.22
C LEU A 298 13.65 0.16 6.30
N LEU A 299 12.39 -0.11 5.92
CA LEU A 299 11.36 -0.52 6.88
C LEU A 299 11.70 -1.86 7.56
N LYS A 300 12.14 -2.86 6.78
CA LYS A 300 12.45 -4.21 7.28
C LYS A 300 13.75 -4.28 8.09
N THR A 301 14.71 -3.38 7.86
CA THR A 301 16.05 -3.39 8.48
C THR A 301 16.35 -2.13 9.31
N HIS A 302 15.31 -1.38 9.71
CA HIS A 302 15.48 -0.07 10.35
C HIS A 302 16.49 -0.11 11.52
N SER A 303 16.40 -1.10 12.40
CA SER A 303 17.30 -1.28 13.55
C SER A 303 18.80 -1.37 13.21
N PHE A 304 19.13 -1.81 11.99
CA PHE A 304 20.51 -1.93 11.50
C PHE A 304 20.90 -0.80 10.54
N SER A 305 19.95 0.06 10.17
CA SER A 305 20.15 1.04 9.10
C SER A 305 20.68 2.39 9.58
N LYS A 306 20.76 2.62 10.90
CA LYS A 306 21.14 3.92 11.51
C LYS A 306 22.37 4.58 10.89
N GLN A 307 23.44 3.82 10.68
CA GLN A 307 24.71 4.34 10.17
C GLN A 307 24.68 4.72 8.68
N TYR A 308 23.70 4.24 7.92
CA TYR A 308 23.61 4.47 6.47
C TYR A 308 22.65 5.61 6.10
N ILE A 309 21.73 6.01 7.00
CA ILE A 309 20.69 7.00 6.70
C ILE A 309 21.27 8.33 6.21
N GLY A 310 22.34 8.82 6.82
CA GLY A 310 22.98 10.08 6.40
C GLY A 310 23.45 10.05 4.95
N THR A 311 24.17 8.99 4.56
CA THR A 311 24.67 8.81 3.19
C THR A 311 23.54 8.57 2.20
N ILE A 312 22.53 7.77 2.57
CA ILE A 312 21.34 7.54 1.75
C ILE A 312 20.62 8.87 1.49
N MET A 313 20.42 9.70 2.53
CA MET A 313 19.79 11.00 2.40
C MET A 313 20.57 11.91 1.46
N ASP A 314 21.88 12.05 1.66
CA ASP A 314 22.73 12.89 0.80
C ASP A 314 22.65 12.46 -0.68
N ASN A 315 22.62 11.14 -0.94
CA ASN A 315 22.43 10.59 -2.28
C ASN A 315 21.05 10.92 -2.86
N LEU A 316 19.97 10.76 -2.09
CA LEU A 316 18.60 11.09 -2.53
C LEU A 316 18.46 12.59 -2.83
N LEU A 317 19.03 13.47 -2.01
CA LEU A 317 19.04 14.91 -2.24
C LEU A 317 19.80 15.26 -3.53
N SER A 318 20.89 14.55 -3.84
CA SER A 318 21.61 14.73 -5.10
C SER A 318 20.75 14.37 -6.33
N VAL A 319 19.84 13.40 -6.20
CA VAL A 319 18.87 13.06 -7.26
C VAL A 319 17.84 14.17 -7.41
N VAL A 320 17.33 14.74 -6.30
CA VAL A 320 16.37 15.86 -6.34
C VAL A 320 16.95 17.06 -7.11
N VAL A 321 18.23 17.39 -6.92
CA VAL A 321 18.92 18.45 -7.67
C VAL A 321 18.92 18.18 -9.18
N LYS A 322 19.03 16.91 -9.60
CA LYS A 322 19.09 16.50 -11.01
C LYS A 322 17.73 16.29 -11.66
N LEU A 323 16.62 16.37 -10.93
CA LEU A 323 15.27 16.12 -11.47
C LEU A 323 14.94 17.00 -12.68
N GLY A 324 15.43 18.23 -12.73
CA GLY A 324 15.22 19.12 -13.88
C GLY A 324 15.92 18.69 -15.18
N SER A 325 16.84 17.72 -15.13
CA SER A 325 17.64 17.25 -16.27
C SER A 325 17.45 15.78 -16.61
N ILE A 326 16.65 15.05 -15.83
CA ILE A 326 16.46 13.60 -15.97
C ILE A 326 15.00 13.33 -16.35
N ASN A 327 14.76 12.41 -17.28
CA ASN A 327 13.39 11.98 -17.58
C ASN A 327 12.79 11.29 -16.35
N SER A 328 11.64 11.78 -15.88
CA SER A 328 11.00 11.26 -14.68
C SER A 328 9.49 11.24 -14.85
N ASN A 329 8.85 10.25 -14.24
CA ASN A 329 7.40 10.12 -14.19
C ASN A 329 6.89 10.41 -12.76
N PRO A 330 5.59 10.70 -12.57
CA PRO A 330 5.04 11.00 -11.25
C PRO A 330 5.24 9.90 -10.21
N ALA A 331 5.20 8.62 -10.60
CA ALA A 331 5.37 7.49 -9.68
C ALA A 331 6.82 7.40 -9.13
N SER A 332 7.81 7.67 -9.96
CA SER A 332 9.22 7.72 -9.56
C SER A 332 9.49 8.91 -8.64
N ILE A 333 8.93 10.09 -8.95
CA ILE A 333 9.03 11.27 -8.07
C ILE A 333 8.37 10.98 -6.71
N HIS A 334 7.18 10.39 -6.72
CA HIS A 334 6.48 9.99 -5.49
C HIS A 334 7.33 9.04 -4.63
N SER A 335 7.95 8.04 -5.26
CA SER A 335 8.77 7.05 -4.57
C SER A 335 10.08 7.65 -4.03
N LEU A 336 10.69 8.60 -4.76
CA LEU A 336 11.83 9.38 -4.30
C LEU A 336 11.49 10.18 -3.04
N PHE A 337 10.43 10.99 -3.06
CA PHE A 337 10.05 11.80 -1.91
C PHE A 337 9.51 10.95 -0.75
N SER A 338 8.88 9.81 -1.03
CA SER A 338 8.54 8.81 -0.02
C SER A 338 9.78 8.26 0.69
N SER A 339 10.84 7.97 -0.08
CA SER A 339 12.13 7.54 0.48
C SER A 339 12.75 8.62 1.36
N ILE A 340 12.72 9.89 0.91
CA ILE A 340 13.23 11.04 1.68
C ILE A 340 12.45 11.22 2.99
N CYS A 341 11.11 11.21 2.95
CA CYS A 341 10.27 11.33 4.14
C CYS A 341 10.55 10.20 5.15
N LEU A 342 10.72 8.96 4.67
CA LEU A 342 11.08 7.84 5.52
C LEU A 342 12.46 8.03 6.16
N CYS A 343 13.47 8.48 5.39
CA CYS A 343 14.79 8.79 5.92
C CYS A 343 14.75 9.91 6.98
N PHE A 344 13.89 10.91 6.83
CA PHE A 344 13.70 11.94 7.86
C PHE A 344 13.12 11.36 9.16
N ARG A 345 12.05 10.55 9.06
CA ARG A 345 11.46 9.88 10.23
C ARG A 345 12.49 9.01 10.96
N PHE A 346 13.31 8.28 10.22
CA PHE A 346 14.39 7.48 10.80
C PHE A 346 15.54 8.31 11.37
N SER A 347 15.92 9.42 10.72
CA SER A 347 16.92 10.33 11.28
C SER A 347 16.47 10.86 12.64
N PHE A 348 15.19 11.25 12.76
CA PHE A 348 14.60 11.70 14.01
C PHE A 348 14.61 10.61 15.07
N LEU A 349 14.17 9.39 14.69
CA LEU A 349 14.20 8.21 15.57
C LEU A 349 15.58 7.93 16.15
N TYR A 350 16.65 8.11 15.36
CA TYR A 350 17.99 7.72 15.76
C TYR A 350 18.74 8.78 16.56
N THR A 351 18.80 10.03 16.08
CA THR A 351 19.39 11.18 16.77
C THR A 351 18.88 12.52 16.22
N ASN A 352 18.55 13.46 17.12
CA ASN A 352 18.16 14.82 16.73
C ASN A 352 19.24 15.56 15.93
N GLU A 353 20.52 15.32 16.23
CA GLU A 353 21.64 15.96 15.51
C GLU A 353 21.66 15.56 14.02
N MET A 354 21.52 14.28 13.71
CA MET A 354 21.48 13.79 12.33
C MET A 354 20.29 14.38 11.58
N PHE A 355 19.12 14.41 12.24
CA PHE A 355 17.92 15.02 11.69
C PHE A 355 18.13 16.50 11.34
N ASN A 356 18.67 17.29 12.27
CA ASN A 356 18.83 18.73 12.10
C ASN A 356 19.76 19.09 10.93
N VAL A 357 20.86 18.35 10.79
CA VAL A 357 21.80 18.55 9.66
C VAL A 357 21.11 18.29 8.33
N GLN A 358 20.37 17.19 8.21
CA GLN A 358 19.67 16.84 6.97
C GLN A 358 18.48 17.78 6.68
N ALA A 359 17.77 18.20 7.72
CA ALA A 359 16.66 19.14 7.62
C ALA A 359 17.13 20.49 7.05
N SER A 360 18.24 21.03 7.57
CA SER A 360 18.81 22.30 7.10
C SER A 360 19.20 22.25 5.61
N LYS A 361 19.84 21.16 5.17
CA LYS A 361 20.17 20.93 3.75
C LYS A 361 18.92 20.91 2.87
N PHE A 362 17.89 20.15 3.28
CA PHE A 362 16.66 20.05 2.51
C PHE A 362 15.87 21.36 2.48
N ILE A 363 15.76 22.10 3.59
CA ILE A 363 15.07 23.39 3.64
C ILE A 363 15.68 24.38 2.66
N THR A 364 17.02 24.44 2.61
CA THR A 364 17.75 25.29 1.66
C THR A 364 17.45 24.90 0.21
N LEU A 365 17.50 23.60 -0.09
CA LEU A 365 17.18 23.04 -1.41
C LEU A 365 15.73 23.37 -1.82
N ALA A 366 14.77 23.08 -0.95
CA ALA A 366 13.35 23.26 -1.19
C ALA A 366 13.00 24.72 -1.47
N ASN A 367 13.56 25.65 -0.70
CA ASN A 367 13.38 27.08 -0.95
C ASN A 367 13.90 27.51 -2.32
N GLY A 368 15.07 27.00 -2.73
CA GLY A 368 15.64 27.26 -4.05
C GLY A 368 14.77 26.73 -5.19
N LEU A 369 14.14 25.57 -5.01
CA LEU A 369 13.26 24.96 -6.03
C LEU A 369 11.88 25.64 -6.10
N ILE A 370 11.28 25.97 -4.96
CA ILE A 370 9.99 26.68 -4.90
C ILE A 370 10.11 28.05 -5.59
N MET A 371 11.20 28.79 -5.34
CA MET A 371 11.43 30.10 -5.98
C MET A 371 11.62 30.03 -7.50
N LYS A 372 12.05 28.88 -8.03
CA LYS A 372 12.20 28.65 -9.48
C LYS A 372 10.88 28.25 -10.15
N ASN A 373 9.78 28.16 -9.40
CA ASN A 373 8.44 27.84 -9.86
C ASN A 373 8.36 26.51 -10.65
N SER A 374 9.08 25.48 -10.21
CA SER A 374 8.91 24.12 -10.72
C SER A 374 7.59 23.55 -10.17
N CYS A 375 6.47 23.88 -10.83
CA CYS A 375 5.11 23.53 -10.38
C CYS A 375 4.95 22.04 -10.05
N ASP A 376 5.67 21.16 -10.74
CA ASP A 376 5.52 19.71 -10.61
C ASP A 376 6.11 19.09 -9.32
N LEU A 377 6.88 19.86 -8.54
CA LEU A 377 7.50 19.40 -7.29
C LEU A 377 6.93 20.07 -6.03
N ALA A 378 6.12 21.11 -6.17
CA ALA A 378 5.68 21.95 -5.05
C ALA A 378 5.00 21.12 -3.95
N ASP A 379 4.06 20.25 -4.33
CA ASP A 379 3.31 19.41 -3.40
C ASP A 379 4.20 18.48 -2.59
N TYR A 380 5.16 17.83 -3.26
CA TYR A 380 6.12 16.93 -2.60
C TYR A 380 7.08 17.67 -1.66
N LEU A 381 7.50 18.88 -2.04
CA LEU A 381 8.34 19.73 -1.20
C LEU A 381 7.57 20.18 0.05
N LEU A 382 6.32 20.63 -0.09
CA LEU A 382 5.47 21.04 1.03
C LEU A 382 5.21 19.88 2.01
N GLN A 383 4.91 18.69 1.48
CA GLN A 383 4.70 17.48 2.28
C GLN A 383 5.98 17.02 3.01
N THR A 384 7.15 17.16 2.37
CA THR A 384 8.42 16.81 3.04
C THR A 384 8.77 17.85 4.11
N LEU A 385 8.52 19.14 3.83
CA LEU A 385 8.67 20.21 4.81
C LEU A 385 7.75 20.01 6.02
N SER A 386 6.53 19.50 5.83
CA SER A 386 5.63 19.25 6.96
C SER A 386 6.19 18.18 7.90
N VAL A 387 6.83 17.13 7.38
CA VAL A 387 7.54 16.12 8.21
C VAL A 387 8.71 16.75 8.97
N ILE A 388 9.44 17.67 8.33
CA ILE A 388 10.56 18.36 8.97
C ILE A 388 10.06 19.24 10.12
N VAL A 389 9.11 20.12 9.82
CA VAL A 389 8.55 21.10 10.77
C VAL A 389 7.93 20.39 11.97
N SER A 390 7.14 19.33 11.77
CA SER A 390 6.43 18.65 12.86
C SER A 390 7.37 18.11 13.94
N HIS A 391 8.60 17.72 13.58
CA HIS A 391 9.59 17.16 14.52
C HIS A 391 10.64 18.20 14.97
N PHE A 392 10.98 19.15 14.10
CA PHE A 392 11.96 20.18 14.36
C PHE A 392 11.53 21.46 13.66
N CYS A 393 10.94 22.37 14.41
CA CYS A 393 10.67 23.71 13.92
C CYS A 393 11.60 24.72 14.59
N PRO A 394 12.83 24.90 14.10
CA PRO A 394 13.68 25.98 14.54
C PRO A 394 13.12 27.28 13.94
N PHE A 395 12.10 27.84 14.59
CA PHE A 395 11.57 29.16 14.23
C PHE A 395 12.65 30.25 14.24
N GLU A 396 13.86 29.97 14.72
CA GLU A 396 15.03 30.84 14.62
C GLU A 396 15.59 30.92 13.19
N LEU A 397 15.42 29.87 12.36
CA LEU A 397 15.85 29.87 10.96
C LEU A 397 15.00 30.82 10.12
N VAL A 398 15.66 31.70 9.38
CA VAL A 398 15.02 32.72 8.52
C VAL A 398 14.18 32.04 7.43
N GLU A 399 14.66 30.92 6.91
CA GLU A 399 14.04 30.10 5.88
C GLU A 399 12.67 29.55 6.33
N ILE A 400 12.57 29.09 7.58
CA ILE A 400 11.32 28.55 8.12
C ILE A 400 10.32 29.68 8.39
N LYS A 401 10.79 30.82 8.91
CA LYS A 401 9.94 32.02 9.04
C LYS A 401 9.39 32.44 7.68
N ALA A 402 10.23 32.49 6.64
CA ALA A 402 9.80 32.84 5.29
C ALA A 402 8.79 31.83 4.72
N CYS A 403 8.97 30.53 4.98
CA CYS A 403 7.97 29.51 4.64
C CYS A 403 6.63 29.77 5.33
N PHE A 404 6.63 30.05 6.64
CA PHE A 404 5.41 30.34 7.37
C PHE A 404 4.73 31.63 6.87
N THR A 405 5.48 32.70 6.63
CA THR A 405 4.95 33.95 6.09
C THR A 405 4.23 33.74 4.76
N ARG A 406 4.80 32.96 3.84
CA ARG A 406 4.14 32.61 2.57
C ARG A 406 2.89 31.76 2.80
N LEU A 407 2.93 30.81 3.74
CA LEU A 407 1.81 29.91 4.03
C LEU A 407 0.55 30.65 4.50
N ILE A 408 0.72 31.77 5.24
CA ILE A 408 -0.40 32.60 5.71
C ILE A 408 -0.88 33.63 4.67
N GLU A 409 -0.43 33.52 3.42
CA GLU A 409 -0.94 34.30 2.29
C GLU A 409 -1.96 33.50 1.49
N VAL A 410 -3.05 34.15 1.07
CA VAL A 410 -4.14 33.53 0.31
C VAL A 410 -3.68 32.82 -0.99
N PRO A 411 -2.76 33.37 -1.81
CA PRO A 411 -2.31 32.73 -3.03
C PRO A 411 -1.69 31.35 -2.82
N SER A 412 -1.05 31.10 -1.68
CA SER A 412 -0.42 29.80 -1.35
C SER A 412 -1.42 28.64 -1.20
N TRP A 413 -2.72 28.95 -1.14
CA TRP A 413 -3.79 27.97 -1.05
C TRP A 413 -4.51 27.76 -2.38
N GLU A 414 -4.21 28.57 -3.40
CA GLU A 414 -4.83 28.47 -4.72
C GLU A 414 -4.20 27.33 -5.49
N GLY A 415 -5.03 26.38 -5.95
CA GLY A 415 -4.54 25.18 -6.61
C GLY A 415 -5.60 24.10 -6.66
N ASP A 416 -5.21 22.92 -7.10
CA ASP A 416 -6.09 21.76 -7.07
C ASP A 416 -6.19 21.16 -5.64
N PRO A 417 -7.05 20.15 -5.42
CA PRO A 417 -7.16 19.49 -4.11
C PRO A 417 -5.87 18.85 -3.61
N SER A 418 -4.96 18.43 -4.49
CA SER A 418 -3.65 17.85 -4.12
C SER A 418 -2.77 18.91 -3.48
N HIS A 419 -2.68 20.08 -4.11
CA HIS A 419 -1.96 21.22 -3.60
C HIS A 419 -2.54 21.67 -2.26
N PHE A 420 -3.86 21.85 -2.19
CA PHE A 420 -4.54 22.20 -0.93
C PHE A 420 -4.22 21.22 0.20
N CYS A 421 -4.19 19.91 -0.09
CA CYS A 421 -3.84 18.89 0.88
C CYS A 421 -2.40 19.05 1.38
N SER A 422 -1.45 19.25 0.47
CA SER A 422 -0.02 19.44 0.78
C SER A 422 0.21 20.70 1.62
N THR A 423 -0.43 21.81 1.26
CA THR A 423 -0.40 23.07 2.02
C THR A 423 -1.04 22.92 3.40
N SER A 424 -2.16 22.18 3.49
CA SER A 424 -2.82 21.87 4.78
C SER A 424 -1.93 21.05 5.71
N LEU A 425 -1.16 20.10 5.18
CA LEU A 425 -0.21 19.29 5.96
C LEU A 425 0.91 20.16 6.54
N LEU A 426 1.48 21.07 5.75
CA LEU A 426 2.48 22.01 6.25
C LEU A 426 1.91 22.98 7.28
N ALA A 427 0.70 23.49 7.06
CA ALA A 427 0.02 24.33 8.06
C ALA A 427 -0.22 23.58 9.37
N GLY A 428 -0.67 22.31 9.29
CA GLY A 428 -0.83 21.45 10.45
C GLY A 428 0.48 21.24 11.22
N ALA A 429 1.58 21.00 10.52
CA ALA A 429 2.89 20.87 11.14
C ALA A 429 3.29 22.14 11.91
N PHE A 430 3.08 23.33 11.34
CA PHE A 430 3.33 24.58 12.07
C PHE A 430 2.42 24.77 13.30
N MET A 431 1.17 24.29 13.24
CA MET A 431 0.25 24.30 14.38
C MET A 431 0.71 23.41 15.53
N GLU A 432 1.26 22.25 15.20
CA GLU A 432 1.84 21.34 16.19
C GLU A 432 3.12 21.92 16.80
N SER A 433 3.98 22.54 16.00
CA SER A 433 5.29 23.00 16.47
C SER A 433 5.32 24.38 17.13
N ALA A 434 4.42 25.30 16.77
CA ALA A 434 4.30 26.61 17.43
C ALA A 434 2.83 27.00 17.71
N PRO A 435 2.14 26.22 18.56
CA PRO A 435 0.74 26.50 18.90
C PRO A 435 0.55 27.86 19.57
N ASP A 436 1.51 28.30 20.39
CA ASP A 436 1.45 29.58 21.11
C ASP A 436 1.51 30.78 20.15
N LEU A 437 2.30 30.68 19.07
CA LEU A 437 2.35 31.71 18.03
C LEU A 437 1.00 31.83 17.31
N ILE A 438 0.40 30.69 16.96
CA ILE A 438 -0.86 30.64 16.20
C ILE A 438 -2.02 31.18 17.01
N LEU A 439 -2.13 30.78 18.29
CA LEU A 439 -3.17 31.28 19.17
C LEU A 439 -2.92 32.74 19.56
N GLY A 440 -1.68 33.09 19.92
CA GLY A 440 -1.32 34.43 20.40
C GLY A 440 -1.49 35.52 19.36
N GLN A 441 -1.17 35.23 18.09
CA GLN A 441 -1.34 36.18 16.97
C GLN A 441 -2.70 36.04 16.26
N GLY A 442 -3.56 35.10 16.67
CA GLY A 442 -4.88 34.92 16.07
C GLY A 442 -4.90 34.27 14.69
N TYR A 443 -3.80 33.65 14.25
CA TYR A 443 -3.70 33.01 12.93
C TYR A 443 -4.71 31.86 12.72
N TYR A 444 -5.24 31.26 13.78
CA TYR A 444 -6.31 30.27 13.67
C TYR A 444 -7.56 30.79 12.92
N THR A 445 -7.83 32.10 12.98
CA THR A 445 -8.95 32.72 12.25
C THR A 445 -8.76 32.65 10.74
N PHE A 446 -7.54 32.91 10.25
CA PHE A 446 -7.18 32.80 8.85
C PHE A 446 -7.44 31.39 8.31
N PHE A 447 -7.02 30.36 9.04
CA PHE A 447 -7.23 28.98 8.59
C PHE A 447 -8.73 28.58 8.58
N ILE A 448 -9.53 29.13 9.49
CA ILE A 448 -11.00 28.98 9.46
C ILE A 448 -11.62 29.70 8.26
N ASP A 449 -11.11 30.87 7.88
CA ASP A 449 -11.55 31.60 6.69
C ASP A 449 -11.21 30.83 5.40
N ILE A 450 -10.02 30.21 5.33
CA ILE A 450 -9.64 29.30 4.25
C ILE A 450 -10.59 28.10 4.21
N PHE A 451 -10.87 27.45 5.34
CA PHE A 451 -11.86 26.37 5.43
C PHE A 451 -13.23 26.82 4.90
N GLU A 452 -13.72 27.99 5.32
CA GLU A 452 -15.00 28.52 4.84
C GLU A 452 -15.01 28.71 3.33
N ARG A 453 -13.98 29.33 2.76
CA ARG A 453 -13.86 29.57 1.32
C ARG A 453 -13.92 28.27 0.52
N TYR A 454 -13.12 27.28 0.91
CA TYR A 454 -13.00 26.03 0.16
C TYR A 454 -14.14 25.04 0.44
N SER A 455 -14.79 25.09 1.60
CA SER A 455 -15.95 24.24 1.91
C SER A 455 -17.13 24.46 0.96
N ARG A 456 -17.22 25.63 0.32
CA ARG A 456 -18.28 25.97 -0.64
C ARG A 456 -18.13 25.21 -1.97
N ASN A 457 -16.95 24.67 -2.28
CA ASN A 457 -16.67 23.99 -3.54
C ASN A 457 -16.51 22.47 -3.36
N VAL A 458 -17.40 21.72 -4.03
CA VAL A 458 -17.46 20.24 -3.96
C VAL A 458 -16.14 19.56 -4.36
N ARG A 459 -15.32 20.22 -5.20
CA ARG A 459 -14.01 19.70 -5.63
C ARG A 459 -13.07 19.42 -4.45
N TYR A 460 -13.21 20.15 -3.34
CA TYR A 460 -12.35 20.02 -2.17
C TYR A 460 -12.97 19.16 -1.05
N ASP A 461 -14.16 18.58 -1.27
CA ASP A 461 -14.90 17.86 -0.23
C ASP A 461 -14.10 16.70 0.41
N SER A 462 -13.14 16.09 -0.30
CA SER A 462 -12.26 15.04 0.24
C SER A 462 -11.11 15.54 1.11
N VAL A 463 -10.71 16.82 0.97
CA VAL A 463 -9.46 17.34 1.57
C VAL A 463 -9.69 18.54 2.48
N VAL A 464 -10.83 19.24 2.37
CA VAL A 464 -11.07 20.52 3.05
C VAL A 464 -10.96 20.44 4.56
N PHE A 465 -11.31 19.30 5.16
CA PHE A 465 -11.19 19.10 6.61
C PHE A 465 -9.75 18.97 7.10
N ASN A 466 -8.77 18.69 6.22
CA ASN A 466 -7.37 18.51 6.62
C ASN A 466 -6.79 19.75 7.31
N ILE A 467 -7.30 20.95 7.01
CA ILE A 467 -6.91 22.18 7.70
C ILE A 467 -7.46 22.29 9.12
N LEU A 468 -8.64 21.71 9.39
CA LEU A 468 -9.30 21.77 10.70
C LEU A 468 -8.80 20.71 11.68
N LYS A 469 -8.38 19.54 11.17
CA LYS A 469 -7.85 18.44 11.98
C LYS A 469 -6.77 18.90 12.98
N PRO A 470 -5.69 19.59 12.55
CA PRO A 470 -4.65 20.07 13.48
C PRO A 470 -5.13 21.24 14.37
N ILE A 471 -6.02 22.10 13.87
CA ILE A 471 -6.56 23.25 14.63
C ILE A 471 -7.26 22.79 15.92
N VAL A 472 -7.93 21.63 15.88
CA VAL A 472 -8.63 21.06 17.04
C VAL A 472 -7.68 20.73 18.19
N PHE A 473 -6.42 20.40 17.90
CA PHE A 473 -5.41 20.03 18.90
C PHE A 473 -4.58 21.20 19.44
N LEU A 474 -4.83 22.43 18.97
CA LEU A 474 -4.23 23.62 19.58
C LEU A 474 -4.57 23.68 21.09
N PRO A 475 -3.72 24.27 21.94
CA PRO A 475 -3.91 24.28 23.38
C PRO A 475 -4.92 25.36 23.82
N TRP A 476 -6.16 25.29 23.30
CA TRP A 476 -7.27 26.22 23.54
C TRP A 476 -7.51 26.50 25.02
N LYS A 477 -7.59 25.43 25.83
CA LYS A 477 -7.80 25.52 27.28
C LYS A 477 -6.66 26.25 27.99
N ARG A 478 -5.40 26.00 27.58
CA ARG A 478 -4.21 26.67 28.14
C ARG A 478 -4.20 28.15 27.78
N ALA A 479 -4.56 28.48 26.55
CA ALA A 479 -4.65 29.86 26.07
C ALA A 479 -5.88 30.62 26.62
N LYS A 480 -6.81 29.92 27.30
CA LYS A 480 -8.10 30.48 27.78
C LYS A 480 -8.95 31.06 26.64
N ILE A 481 -8.85 30.46 25.46
CA ILE A 481 -9.65 30.81 24.27
C ILE A 481 -10.64 29.67 24.03
N SER A 482 -11.91 30.01 23.81
CA SER A 482 -12.93 29.01 23.44
C SER A 482 -12.78 28.60 21.99
N PHE A 483 -13.03 27.32 21.69
CA PHE A 483 -13.02 26.85 20.30
C PHE A 483 -14.09 27.61 19.48
N PRO A 484 -13.78 28.12 18.28
CA PRO A 484 -14.72 28.95 17.51
C PRO A 484 -15.95 28.15 17.04
N THR A 485 -17.14 28.51 17.53
CA THR A 485 -18.42 27.89 17.12
C THR A 485 -18.71 28.05 15.62
N ARG A 486 -18.17 29.11 15.00
CA ARG A 486 -18.25 29.40 13.56
C ARG A 486 -17.90 28.20 12.68
N VAL A 487 -16.97 27.33 13.11
CA VAL A 487 -16.61 26.11 12.37
C VAL A 487 -17.82 25.21 12.16
N PHE A 488 -18.63 25.00 13.20
CA PHE A 488 -19.85 24.20 13.12
C PHE A 488 -20.95 24.92 12.33
N ASP A 489 -21.07 26.25 12.44
CA ASP A 489 -22.02 27.02 11.64
C ASP A 489 -21.75 26.85 10.13
N ILE A 490 -20.48 26.91 9.72
CA ILE A 490 -20.05 26.67 8.33
C ILE A 490 -20.44 25.26 7.89
N VAL A 491 -20.11 24.25 8.69
CA VAL A 491 -20.40 22.84 8.37
C VAL A 491 -21.90 22.59 8.28
N PHE A 492 -22.70 23.05 9.24
CA PHE A 492 -24.15 22.82 9.25
C PHE A 492 -24.86 23.59 8.13
N SER A 493 -24.43 24.81 7.84
CA SER A 493 -24.88 25.58 6.67
C SER A 493 -24.59 24.80 5.37
N ARG A 494 -23.37 24.24 5.25
CA ARG A 494 -22.99 23.42 4.09
C ARG A 494 -23.80 22.13 4.00
N LEU A 495 -23.97 21.38 5.09
CA LEU A 495 -24.76 20.14 5.11
C LEU A 495 -26.24 20.36 4.79
N THR A 496 -26.78 21.54 5.13
CA THR A 496 -28.16 21.92 4.81
C THR A 496 -28.32 22.29 3.33
N LYS A 497 -27.39 23.07 2.78
CA LYS A 497 -27.48 23.56 1.39
C LYS A 497 -27.02 22.54 0.36
N LEU A 498 -25.99 21.76 0.67
CA LEU A 498 -25.36 20.83 -0.25
C LEU A 498 -24.76 19.67 0.53
N LYS A 499 -25.47 18.55 0.60
CA LYS A 499 -24.99 17.35 1.29
C LYS A 499 -24.24 16.44 0.29
N LYS A 500 -22.98 16.11 0.59
CA LYS A 500 -22.14 15.23 -0.26
C LYS A 500 -21.41 14.17 0.58
N PRO A 501 -21.27 12.92 0.11
CA PRO A 501 -20.64 11.83 0.88
C PRO A 501 -19.22 12.14 1.36
N LYS A 502 -18.35 12.68 0.49
CA LYS A 502 -16.95 13.01 0.84
C LYS A 502 -16.87 14.07 1.94
N PHE A 503 -17.73 15.09 1.89
CA PHE A 503 -17.81 16.13 2.92
C PHE A 503 -18.31 15.56 4.26
N ILE A 504 -19.30 14.67 4.23
CA ILE A 504 -19.79 13.97 5.44
C ILE A 504 -18.67 13.13 6.04
N SER A 505 -17.96 12.36 5.21
CA SER A 505 -16.83 11.53 5.62
C SER A 505 -15.78 12.36 6.35
N GLY A 506 -15.35 13.50 5.79
CA GLY A 506 -14.40 14.40 6.44
C GLY A 506 -14.93 15.04 7.72
N PHE A 507 -16.24 15.33 7.81
CA PHE A 507 -16.84 15.84 9.04
C PHE A 507 -16.92 14.79 10.14
N VAL A 508 -17.22 13.53 9.81
CA VAL A 508 -17.19 12.41 10.75
C VAL A 508 -15.79 12.24 11.35
N ASP A 509 -14.76 12.32 10.50
CA ASP A 509 -13.36 12.27 10.94
C ASP A 509 -13.02 13.45 11.86
N PHE A 510 -13.50 14.65 11.54
CA PHE A 510 -13.33 15.83 12.40
C PHE A 510 -14.05 15.69 13.75
N ILE A 511 -15.27 15.15 13.79
CA ILE A 511 -16.01 14.89 15.04
C ILE A 511 -15.22 13.95 15.95
N TYR A 512 -14.63 12.89 15.39
CA TYR A 512 -13.78 11.99 16.15
C TYR A 512 -12.59 12.72 16.77
N LEU A 513 -11.82 13.46 15.98
CA LEU A 513 -10.65 14.18 16.48
C LEU A 513 -11.04 15.27 17.49
N PHE A 514 -12.19 15.92 17.31
CA PHE A 514 -12.71 16.88 18.29
C PHE A 514 -12.97 16.22 19.64
N VAL A 515 -13.63 15.04 19.65
CA VAL A 515 -13.88 14.29 20.89
C VAL A 515 -12.57 13.85 21.54
N MET A 516 -11.54 13.49 20.75
CA MET A 516 -10.21 13.19 21.30
C MET A 516 -9.54 14.39 21.96
N ALA A 517 -9.70 15.60 21.42
CA ALA A 517 -9.08 16.80 21.97
C ALA A 517 -9.86 17.42 23.14
N PHE A 518 -11.19 17.41 23.09
CA PHE A 518 -12.04 18.16 24.02
C PHE A 518 -12.91 17.29 24.93
N ASN A 519 -13.14 16.01 24.62
CA ASN A 519 -14.16 15.08 25.16
C ASN A 519 -15.56 15.20 24.54
N SER A 520 -16.40 14.19 24.79
CA SER A 520 -17.76 14.10 24.22
C SER A 520 -18.75 15.09 24.86
N ASP A 521 -18.63 15.39 26.15
CA ASP A 521 -19.49 16.35 26.84
C ASP A 521 -19.31 17.78 26.29
N GLU A 522 -18.07 18.18 26.00
CA GLU A 522 -17.77 19.49 25.40
C GLU A 522 -18.32 19.60 23.98
N LEU A 523 -18.21 18.54 23.18
CA LEU A 523 -18.85 18.48 21.85
C LEU A 523 -20.36 18.67 21.96
N VAL A 524 -21.02 17.90 22.84
CA VAL A 524 -22.48 17.97 23.04
C VAL A 524 -22.89 19.38 23.44
N LYS A 525 -22.23 19.98 24.45
CA LYS A 525 -22.54 21.34 24.92
C LYS A 525 -22.39 22.38 23.83
N LEU A 526 -21.32 22.31 23.05
CA LEU A 526 -21.04 23.27 21.97
C LEU A 526 -22.09 23.16 20.87
N VAL A 527 -22.34 21.95 20.39
CA VAL A 527 -23.24 21.67 19.28
C VAL A 527 -24.70 21.96 19.65
N GLU A 528 -25.13 21.61 20.85
CA GLU A 528 -26.47 21.91 21.37
C GLU A 528 -26.67 23.40 21.70
N GLY A 529 -25.59 24.12 21.99
CA GLY A 529 -25.59 25.57 22.13
C GLY A 529 -25.91 26.30 20.83
N ILE A 530 -25.59 25.70 19.67
CA ILE A 530 -25.92 26.24 18.34
C ILE A 530 -27.39 25.95 18.01
N GLN A 531 -27.80 24.68 18.12
CA GLN A 531 -29.18 24.27 17.87
C GLN A 531 -29.53 23.04 18.72
N ARG A 532 -30.65 23.11 19.45
CA ARG A 532 -31.16 21.97 20.24
C ARG A 532 -31.45 20.76 19.36
N LEU A 533 -31.15 19.57 19.89
CA LEU A 533 -31.40 18.23 19.31
C LEU A 533 -30.60 17.92 18.04
N ILE A 534 -29.56 18.70 17.73
CA ILE A 534 -28.76 18.47 16.52
C ILE A 534 -27.74 17.34 16.71
N ILE A 535 -27.28 17.08 17.93
CA ILE A 535 -26.32 15.99 18.20
C ILE A 535 -26.86 14.63 17.76
N PHE A 536 -28.17 14.42 17.92
CA PHE A 536 -28.84 13.21 17.49
C PHE A 536 -28.90 13.07 15.97
N ARG A 537 -29.06 14.18 15.26
CA ARG A 537 -28.99 14.19 13.79
C ARG A 537 -27.59 13.84 13.31
N ILE A 538 -26.56 14.20 14.08
CA ILE A 538 -25.18 13.78 13.81
C ILE A 538 -25.03 12.27 14.06
N VAL A 539 -25.47 11.76 15.22
CA VAL A 539 -25.36 10.32 15.54
C VAL A 539 -26.16 9.45 14.56
N ARG A 540 -27.47 9.69 14.42
CA ARG A 540 -28.36 8.87 13.57
C ARG A 540 -28.19 9.16 12.09
N GLY A 541 -27.87 10.39 11.71
CA GLY A 541 -27.84 10.84 10.33
C GLY A 541 -26.47 10.83 9.67
N LEU A 542 -25.39 10.75 10.45
CA LEU A 542 -24.00 10.78 9.95
C LEU A 542 -23.15 9.62 10.52
N LEU A 543 -22.99 9.50 11.84
CA LEU A 543 -22.07 8.51 12.44
C LEU A 543 -22.52 7.05 12.23
N LEU A 544 -23.75 6.70 12.62
CA LEU A 544 -24.26 5.33 12.46
C LEU A 544 -24.36 4.90 10.99
N PRO A 545 -24.86 5.74 10.05
CA PRO A 545 -24.84 5.38 8.64
C PRO A 545 -23.44 5.18 8.06
N GLU A 546 -22.44 5.93 8.53
CA GLU A 546 -21.05 5.79 8.03
C GLU A 546 -20.44 4.42 8.36
N LEU A 547 -20.86 3.78 9.46
CA LEU A 547 -20.40 2.43 9.83
C LEU A 547 -20.83 1.35 8.82
N ALA A 548 -21.94 1.59 8.11
CA ALA A 548 -22.43 0.71 7.05
C ALA A 548 -21.64 0.86 5.73
N ASN A 549 -20.87 1.94 5.57
CA ASN A 549 -20.07 2.16 4.37
C ASN A 549 -18.83 1.22 4.34
N PRO A 550 -18.27 0.93 3.14
CA PRO A 550 -17.06 0.15 2.97
C PRO A 550 -15.81 0.98 3.32
N ILE A 551 -15.65 1.29 4.60
CA ILE A 551 -14.52 2.07 5.15
C ILE A 551 -13.50 1.16 5.85
N SER A 552 -12.28 1.66 6.07
CA SER A 552 -11.19 0.89 6.69
C SER A 552 -11.53 0.41 8.10
N ILE A 553 -10.97 -0.73 8.51
CA ILE A 553 -11.22 -1.33 9.84
C ILE A 553 -10.81 -0.35 10.96
N VAL A 554 -9.70 0.39 10.77
CA VAL A 554 -9.23 1.44 11.71
C VAL A 554 -10.27 2.55 11.83
N ARG A 555 -10.75 3.07 10.70
CA ARG A 555 -11.75 4.14 10.69
C ARG A 555 -13.07 3.68 11.31
N LYS A 556 -13.53 2.45 11.03
CA LYS A 556 -14.71 1.85 11.68
C LYS A 556 -14.55 1.79 13.19
N LYS A 557 -13.37 1.38 13.68
CA LYS A 557 -13.06 1.37 15.11
C LYS A 557 -13.22 2.77 15.71
N CYS A 558 -12.53 3.77 15.16
CA CYS A 558 -12.53 5.14 15.67
C CYS A 558 -13.95 5.73 15.73
N ILE A 559 -14.73 5.59 14.66
CA ILE A 559 -16.12 6.07 14.60
C ILE A 559 -17.00 5.36 15.63
N SER A 560 -16.82 4.04 15.82
CA SER A 560 -17.59 3.27 16.79
C SER A 560 -17.30 3.72 18.23
N ILE A 561 -16.03 3.96 18.56
CA ILE A 561 -15.60 4.45 19.87
C ILE A 561 -16.22 5.82 20.16
N VAL A 562 -16.17 6.73 19.19
CA VAL A 562 -16.73 8.09 19.34
C VAL A 562 -18.24 8.06 19.46
N CYS A 563 -18.91 7.26 18.62
CA CYS A 563 -20.34 7.08 18.72
C CYS A 563 -20.73 6.57 20.10
N CYS A 564 -19.97 5.62 20.66
CA CYS A 564 -20.13 5.13 22.03
C CYS A 564 -19.93 6.26 23.06
N GLN A 565 -18.81 6.99 23.00
CA GLN A 565 -18.49 8.07 23.93
C GLN A 565 -19.50 9.23 23.90
N ILE A 566 -20.04 9.56 22.73
CA ILE A 566 -21.12 10.53 22.59
C ILE A 566 -22.39 9.98 23.23
N LEU A 567 -22.79 8.76 22.90
CA LEU A 567 -23.98 8.16 23.50
C LEU A 567 -23.88 8.13 25.03
N PHE A 568 -22.74 7.76 25.61
CA PHE A 568 -22.55 7.76 27.06
C PHE A 568 -22.24 9.13 27.69
N SER A 569 -22.33 10.24 26.95
CA SER A 569 -22.14 11.59 27.51
C SER A 569 -23.22 11.91 28.54
N ILE A 570 -22.81 12.42 29.70
CA ILE A 570 -23.71 12.87 30.78
C ILE A 570 -24.68 13.93 30.25
N SER A 571 -24.18 14.83 29.40
CA SER A 571 -24.96 15.90 28.79
C SER A 571 -26.13 15.36 27.92
N ILE A 572 -25.94 14.19 27.29
CA ILE A 572 -27.02 13.49 26.57
C ILE A 572 -28.00 12.81 27.54
N HIS A 573 -27.53 12.18 28.60
CA HIS A 573 -28.43 11.52 29.56
C HIS A 573 -29.38 12.46 30.30
N VAL A 574 -28.93 13.69 30.55
CA VAL A 574 -29.72 14.73 31.23
C VAL A 574 -30.76 15.34 30.31
N ALA A 575 -30.40 15.61 29.05
CA ALA A 575 -31.26 16.38 28.14
C ALA A 575 -32.27 15.52 27.34
N TYR A 576 -32.17 14.18 27.36
CA TYR A 576 -32.87 13.33 26.39
C TYR A 576 -33.66 12.14 26.98
N ASP A 577 -34.54 11.57 26.14
CA ASP A 577 -35.35 10.37 26.42
C ASP A 577 -34.48 9.10 26.45
N ALA A 578 -34.70 8.28 27.48
CA ALA A 578 -33.89 7.10 27.78
C ALA A 578 -34.03 5.99 26.72
N LYS A 579 -35.19 5.88 26.05
CA LYS A 579 -35.48 4.85 25.04
C LYS A 579 -34.76 5.10 23.73
N ASP A 580 -34.78 6.34 23.28
CA ASP A 580 -34.16 6.74 22.02
C ASP A 580 -32.65 6.53 22.06
N TRP A 581 -32.04 6.90 23.19
CA TRP A 581 -30.65 6.66 23.47
C TRP A 581 -30.29 5.16 23.47
N ALA A 582 -31.06 4.34 24.21
CA ALA A 582 -30.84 2.90 24.29
C ALA A 582 -30.92 2.23 22.90
N ASN A 583 -31.89 2.63 22.07
CA ASN A 583 -32.03 2.09 20.72
C ASN A 583 -30.84 2.40 19.81
N ASP A 584 -30.22 3.57 19.94
CA ASP A 584 -29.06 3.93 19.13
C ASP A 584 -27.79 3.19 19.56
N LEU A 585 -27.63 2.96 20.87
CA LEU A 585 -26.56 2.10 21.38
C LEU A 585 -26.71 0.66 20.85
N LEU A 586 -27.93 0.15 20.82
CA LEU A 586 -28.20 -1.19 20.28
C LEU A 586 -27.91 -1.28 18.77
N LYS A 587 -28.20 -0.24 17.99
CA LYS A 587 -27.80 -0.18 16.57
C LYS A 587 -26.28 -0.18 16.39
N LEU A 588 -25.55 0.50 17.27
CA LEU A 588 -24.08 0.46 17.27
C LEU A 588 -23.58 -0.96 17.53
N PHE A 589 -24.16 -1.68 18.48
CA PHE A 589 -23.84 -3.10 18.71
C PHE A 589 -24.15 -3.99 17.49
N ASP A 590 -25.32 -3.79 16.87
CA ASP A 590 -25.78 -4.56 15.71
C ASP A 590 -24.91 -4.28 14.45
N SER A 591 -24.21 -3.14 14.40
CA SER A 591 -23.31 -2.78 13.28
C SER A 591 -22.04 -3.64 13.18
N ASN A 592 -21.86 -4.61 14.08
CA ASN A 592 -20.69 -5.50 14.16
C ASN A 592 -19.35 -4.75 14.15
N PRO A 593 -19.08 -3.94 15.19
CA PRO A 593 -17.83 -3.20 15.26
C PRO A 593 -16.62 -4.18 15.34
N PRO A 594 -15.43 -3.75 14.87
CA PRO A 594 -14.30 -4.64 14.65
C PRO A 594 -13.77 -5.25 15.96
N THR A 595 -13.36 -6.52 15.89
CA THR A 595 -12.93 -7.34 17.05
C THR A 595 -11.47 -7.80 16.97
N GLN A 596 -10.71 -7.41 15.94
CA GLN A 596 -9.30 -7.82 15.77
C GLN A 596 -8.32 -6.68 16.07
N PRO A 597 -7.17 -6.98 16.71
CA PRO A 597 -6.11 -5.99 16.92
C PRO A 597 -5.58 -5.49 15.58
N LEU A 598 -5.66 -4.19 15.37
CA LEU A 598 -5.27 -3.51 14.13
C LEU A 598 -3.76 -3.26 14.01
N ILE A 599 -3.02 -3.36 15.11
CA ILE A 599 -1.57 -3.26 15.17
C ILE A 599 -1.05 -4.57 15.77
N ARG A 600 -0.06 -5.19 15.11
CA ARG A 600 0.45 -6.47 15.59
C ARG A 600 1.15 -6.30 16.96
N PRO A 601 0.85 -7.15 17.96
CA PRO A 601 1.44 -7.06 19.30
C PRO A 601 2.97 -7.20 19.35
N ASP A 602 3.56 -7.97 18.43
CA ASP A 602 5.00 -8.22 18.30
C ASP A 602 5.80 -6.95 17.95
N LEU A 603 5.28 -6.14 17.03
CA LEU A 603 5.88 -4.84 16.68
C LEU A 603 5.85 -3.88 17.87
N ILE A 604 4.75 -3.89 18.64
CA ILE A 604 4.60 -3.06 19.84
C ILE A 604 5.63 -3.45 20.90
N GLU A 605 5.81 -4.74 21.18
CA GLU A 605 6.79 -5.22 22.15
C GLU A 605 8.24 -4.95 21.71
N TYR A 606 8.54 -5.09 20.42
CA TYR A 606 9.86 -4.79 19.88
C TYR A 606 10.24 -3.31 20.07
N TYR A 607 9.39 -2.37 19.67
CA TYR A 607 9.67 -0.95 19.85
C TYR A 607 9.66 -0.53 21.33
N LYS A 608 8.89 -1.21 22.20
CA LYS A 608 8.99 -1.09 23.67
C LYS A 608 10.34 -1.53 24.20
N SER A 609 10.91 -2.59 23.66
CA SER A 609 12.23 -3.10 24.09
C SER A 609 13.39 -2.12 23.78
N LEU A 610 13.20 -1.20 22.83
CA LEU A 610 14.18 -0.19 22.46
C LEU A 610 14.16 1.08 23.34
N GLY A 611 13.34 1.11 24.39
CA GLY A 611 13.30 2.21 25.37
C GLY A 611 12.59 3.50 24.90
N ASN A 612 12.29 3.63 23.59
CA ASN A 612 11.60 4.76 22.98
C ASN A 612 10.33 4.32 22.26
N PHE A 613 9.39 3.68 22.96
CA PHE A 613 8.08 3.38 22.38
C PHE A 613 7.19 4.61 22.36
N GLU A 614 7.42 5.49 21.39
CA GLU A 614 6.40 6.42 20.95
C GLU A 614 5.60 5.74 19.83
N THR A 615 4.28 5.60 20.03
CA THR A 615 3.38 5.08 19.00
C THR A 615 3.35 5.94 17.73
N ASP A 616 4.02 7.08 17.75
CA ASP A 616 4.06 8.12 16.72
C ASP A 616 5.06 7.77 15.60
N LEU A 617 6.01 6.88 15.89
CA LEU A 617 7.01 6.38 14.94
C LEU A 617 6.49 5.22 14.09
N LEU A 618 5.41 4.56 14.53
CA LEU A 618 4.76 3.53 13.73
C LEU A 618 4.10 4.21 12.52
N PRO A 619 4.44 3.82 11.27
CA PRO A 619 3.72 4.32 10.12
C PRO A 619 2.24 3.98 10.32
N SER A 620 1.38 4.99 10.42
CA SER A 620 -0.06 4.79 10.36
C SER A 620 -0.33 4.12 9.01
N PHE A 621 -0.71 2.85 9.04
CA PHE A 621 -1.13 2.08 7.86
C PHE A 621 -2.54 2.49 7.43
N GLU A 622 -2.91 3.78 7.56
CA GLU A 622 -4.10 4.22 6.86
C GLU A 622 -3.79 4.23 5.36
N PRO A 623 -4.61 3.56 4.53
CA PRO A 623 -4.54 3.79 3.11
C PRO A 623 -4.84 5.27 2.90
N VAL A 624 -3.89 5.99 2.30
CA VAL A 624 -4.16 7.28 1.67
C VAL A 624 -5.38 7.04 0.76
N PRO A 625 -6.45 7.85 0.84
CA PRO A 625 -7.59 7.69 -0.03
C PRO A 625 -7.11 7.59 -1.49
N GLU A 626 -7.56 6.58 -2.23
CA GLU A 626 -7.16 6.34 -3.64
C GLU A 626 -7.34 7.59 -4.53
N ASP A 627 -8.21 8.52 -4.10
CA ASP A 627 -8.53 9.77 -4.78
C ASP A 627 -7.49 10.91 -4.57
N THR A 628 -6.50 10.78 -3.69
CA THR A 628 -5.44 11.79 -3.49
C THR A 628 -4.11 11.28 -4.03
N MET A 629 -3.97 11.28 -5.36
CA MET A 629 -2.88 10.64 -6.12
C MET A 629 -1.43 11.00 -5.70
N ASN A 630 -1.20 12.11 -4.97
CA ASN A 630 0.15 12.62 -4.67
C ASN A 630 0.52 12.69 -3.18
N VAL A 631 -0.31 12.18 -2.26
CA VAL A 631 0.01 12.27 -0.82
C VAL A 631 0.96 11.14 -0.41
N ILE A 632 2.15 11.52 0.07
CA ILE A 632 3.16 10.60 0.58
C ILE A 632 2.64 9.95 1.85
N ARG A 633 2.62 8.61 1.86
CA ARG A 633 2.15 7.81 3.00
C ARG A 633 2.87 8.13 4.32
N PHE A 634 4.15 8.47 4.27
CA PHE A 634 4.97 8.80 5.44
C PHE A 634 4.80 10.25 5.93
N VAL A 635 3.85 11.00 5.40
CA VAL A 635 3.56 12.39 5.83
C VAL A 635 2.25 12.46 6.62
N VAL A 636 1.34 11.51 6.41
CA VAL A 636 0.01 11.53 7.03
C VAL A 636 0.15 11.35 8.55
N PRO A 637 -0.45 12.27 9.36
CA PRO A 637 -0.46 12.14 10.81
C PRO A 637 -1.28 10.94 11.25
N LYS A 638 -1.06 10.49 12.48
CA LYS A 638 -1.75 9.33 13.05
C LYS A 638 -3.24 9.65 13.26
N PHE A 639 -4.12 8.80 12.74
CA PHE A 639 -5.57 8.92 12.95
C PHE A 639 -6.04 8.14 14.18
N ASP A 640 -5.48 6.97 14.47
CA ASP A 640 -5.89 6.12 15.59
C ASP A 640 -5.29 6.58 16.93
N HIS A 641 -6.10 7.22 17.76
CA HIS A 641 -5.77 7.65 19.13
C HIS A 641 -6.16 6.60 20.19
N HIS A 642 -6.71 5.45 19.79
CA HIS A 642 -7.04 4.33 20.67
C HIS A 642 -6.34 3.03 20.25
N PRO A 643 -4.99 3.00 20.19
CA PRO A 643 -4.25 1.81 19.76
C PRO A 643 -4.40 0.63 20.73
N HIS A 644 -4.75 0.90 22.00
CA HIS A 644 -5.00 -0.11 23.03
C HIS A 644 -6.35 -0.81 22.88
N VAL A 645 -7.30 -0.24 22.13
CA VAL A 645 -8.62 -0.84 21.91
C VAL A 645 -8.52 -1.85 20.76
N CYS A 646 -8.40 -3.12 21.12
CA CYS A 646 -8.34 -4.24 20.18
C CYS A 646 -9.72 -4.85 19.88
N ASP A 647 -10.66 -4.77 20.81
CA ASP A 647 -12.04 -5.22 20.66
C ASP A 647 -12.99 -4.10 21.05
N VAL A 648 -13.67 -3.54 20.05
CA VAL A 648 -14.62 -2.45 20.25
C VAL A 648 -15.88 -2.94 20.98
N LYS A 649 -16.31 -4.19 20.80
CA LYS A 649 -17.48 -4.73 21.52
C LYS A 649 -17.17 -4.82 23.01
N ALA A 650 -15.98 -5.27 23.38
CA ALA A 650 -15.52 -5.29 24.76
C ALA A 650 -15.49 -3.87 25.36
N PHE A 651 -14.92 -2.92 24.62
CA PHE A 651 -14.89 -1.50 25.03
C PHE A 651 -16.29 -0.91 25.29
N ILE A 652 -17.26 -1.17 24.40
CA ILE A 652 -18.64 -0.68 24.60
C ILE A 652 -19.27 -1.32 25.84
N LYS A 653 -19.03 -2.62 26.08
CA LYS A 653 -19.54 -3.31 27.29
C LYS A 653 -18.94 -2.74 28.57
N GLU A 654 -17.63 -2.50 28.60
CA GLU A 654 -16.94 -1.92 29.75
C GLU A 654 -17.44 -0.50 30.07
N MET A 655 -17.62 0.33 29.04
CA MET A 655 -18.24 1.65 29.18
C MET A 655 -19.66 1.57 29.75
N TYR A 656 -20.47 0.63 29.25
CA TYR A 656 -21.82 0.42 29.76
C TYR A 656 -21.81 0.05 31.24
N GLU A 657 -21.01 -0.93 31.66
CA GLU A 657 -20.93 -1.36 33.07
C GLU A 657 -20.45 -0.23 33.98
N THR A 658 -19.50 0.59 33.50
CA THR A 658 -18.99 1.75 34.26
C THR A 658 -20.08 2.80 34.48
N MET A 659 -20.92 3.05 33.47
CA MET A 659 -21.96 4.09 33.52
C MET A 659 -23.31 3.60 34.05
N LYS A 660 -23.49 2.27 34.17
CA LYS A 660 -24.76 1.61 34.52
C LYS A 660 -25.46 2.17 35.75
N THR A 661 -24.70 2.53 36.77
CA THR A 661 -25.21 3.06 38.05
C THR A 661 -25.76 4.48 37.95
N GLY A 662 -25.34 5.26 36.94
CA GLY A 662 -25.80 6.62 36.67
C GLY A 662 -26.91 6.75 35.62
N LEU A 663 -27.28 5.64 34.96
CA LEU A 663 -28.30 5.64 33.90
C LEU A 663 -29.73 5.60 34.47
N LYS A 664 -30.68 6.20 33.74
CA LYS A 664 -32.12 6.06 34.03
C LYS A 664 -32.52 4.58 33.91
N GLN A 665 -33.24 4.05 34.91
CA GLN A 665 -33.65 2.64 34.97
C GLN A 665 -34.30 2.10 33.70
N GLU A 666 -35.10 2.93 33.01
CA GLU A 666 -35.80 2.56 31.78
C GLU A 666 -34.84 2.22 30.62
N ALA A 667 -33.69 2.90 30.52
CA ALA A 667 -32.70 2.58 29.51
C ALA A 667 -31.90 1.32 29.85
N THR A 668 -31.58 1.13 31.14
CA THR A 668 -30.90 -0.07 31.65
C THR A 668 -31.73 -1.33 31.34
N LEU A 669 -33.05 -1.28 31.53
CA LEU A 669 -33.96 -2.38 31.23
C LEU A 669 -33.98 -2.74 29.74
N ILE A 670 -34.00 -1.75 28.84
CA ILE A 670 -33.99 -1.97 27.39
C ILE A 670 -32.68 -2.63 26.95
N ILE A 671 -31.54 -2.12 27.43
CA ILE A 671 -30.22 -2.64 27.06
C ILE A 671 -30.01 -4.06 27.62
N GLU A 672 -30.36 -4.31 28.88
CA GLU A 672 -30.25 -5.64 29.48
C GLU A 672 -31.16 -6.68 28.85
N SER A 673 -32.34 -6.29 28.36
CA SER A 673 -33.25 -7.21 27.65
C SER A 673 -32.62 -7.76 26.38
N LYS A 674 -31.80 -6.96 25.69
CA LYS A 674 -31.16 -7.32 24.41
C LYS A 674 -29.73 -7.84 24.57
N LEU A 675 -29.03 -7.53 25.67
CA LEU A 675 -27.73 -8.15 26.01
C LEU A 675 -27.88 -9.61 26.51
N LYS A 676 -29.08 -9.99 26.99
CA LYS A 676 -29.40 -11.37 27.42
C LYS A 676 -29.70 -12.32 26.26
N THR A 677 -30.09 -11.78 25.10
CA THR A 677 -30.31 -12.51 23.83
C THR A 677 -29.06 -12.45 22.98
#